data_AF-A0A0C3DT59-F1
#
_entry.id   AF-A0A0C3DT59-F1
#
_cell.length_a   1.000
_cell.length_b   1.000
_cell.length_c   1.000
_cell.angle_alpha   90.00
_cell.angle_beta   90.00
_cell.angle_gamma   90.00
#
_symmetry.space_group_name_H-M   'P 1'
#
loop_
_entity.id
_entity.type
_entity.pdbx_description
1 polymer ?
#
loop_
_entity_poly.entity_id
_entity_poly.type
_entity_poly.pdbx_seq_one_letter_code
_entity_poly.pdbx_strand_id
1 'polypeptide(L)'
;MSEEGVFSDVVGLSYRCGSLEGITTADCKFCYEPGKLLTFSIGELIVGESIGKPLLTVSDLASKDTAEFASKLVNRARLLYSLTPAQGFEAPIVIDAKIEAVVTKFASQINLDSSNLSDLDVALSSICDELSLLPKSVSHTRNHLRREAAGFKVLRDIRIPTQDGNNVLADVYLPLLHQLGERYPVLISCTLYGRRVFHSGPDLENTGEIMAFEKAEDDWHSTSISVAIQLPRGSWGTKWETQRGFENIATFNTFTYVPHGYAMVKVDPRGVSQTPGKRGVPGEIARDFYGAVEWAAEQSWSDGSVALVGSSYGANTQWDVASLKPKGLKCFVPYATDLDMYREAAYIGGVPTHRYLSDWFSRVRKSSPKWPDHLDLMGMMSTHPFYDGLWEMISTKSVALDLPCFLAAPQIFIIHGRGAFEAWRLRQPENTHLQLVDCNYYPWPSHEASGKILQFLNYHLKGTEHPQLEKVGIQMRLGHKTWYWRKENNWPVPGTKYTKWHLGVDGSLTKDESKDPEKKFDYSSKIPTGGKSGVSFYSVPFEEDTEFAGHFTAVLSVSSSMSDADVVVTLWAVDEAGHVVPYGSAGQPEPLAKGFLRASHRKTDLSKSLPERPWHTHTQEDNALLIAGEAVQLEVEIFPAAGRVRKGWKLRVDISPSEHQPDIPGYQPQDMRIWYGEEHDEGTNSIHVGRGRLNYVSCPVVPLKYSYPNIVQV
;
A
#
# COMPACT_ATOMS: atom_id res chain seq x y z
N MET A 1 -10.60 -48.70 -15.70
CA MET A 1 -9.95 -48.43 -14.40
C MET A 1 -10.63 -47.21 -13.82
N SER A 2 -11.00 -47.25 -12.55
CA SER A 2 -11.56 -46.09 -11.85
C SER A 2 -10.44 -45.21 -11.35
N GLU A 3 -10.65 -43.90 -11.34
CA GLU A 3 -9.79 -42.90 -10.73
C GLU A 3 -10.49 -42.25 -9.54
N GLU A 4 -9.71 -41.63 -8.65
CA GLU A 4 -10.21 -40.85 -7.51
C GLU A 4 -10.05 -39.35 -7.83
N GLY A 5 -11.06 -38.56 -7.47
CA GLY A 5 -11.02 -37.10 -7.53
C GLY A 5 -11.54 -36.48 -6.25
N VAL A 6 -11.38 -35.17 -6.11
CA VAL A 6 -11.91 -34.37 -5.00
C VAL A 6 -12.96 -33.42 -5.54
N PHE A 7 -14.14 -33.38 -4.91
CA PHE A 7 -15.14 -32.34 -5.17
C PHE A 7 -14.95 -31.24 -4.12
N SER A 8 -14.56 -30.05 -4.54
CA SER A 8 -14.11 -28.98 -3.66
C SER A 8 -15.11 -28.67 -2.55
N ASP A 9 -14.68 -28.81 -1.30
CA ASP A 9 -15.40 -28.38 -0.10
C ASP A 9 -16.81 -28.99 0.12
N VAL A 10 -17.13 -30.15 -0.47
CA VAL A 10 -18.44 -30.82 -0.27
C VAL A 10 -18.29 -32.28 0.16
N VAL A 11 -18.85 -32.60 1.32
CA VAL A 11 -18.97 -33.94 1.91
C VAL A 11 -20.41 -34.44 1.74
N GLY A 12 -20.60 -35.71 1.41
CA GLY A 12 -21.91 -36.35 1.30
C GLY A 12 -22.66 -36.09 -0.01
N LEU A 13 -22.04 -35.45 -1.00
CA LEU A 13 -22.68 -35.21 -2.31
C LEU A 13 -22.78 -36.53 -3.09
N SER A 14 -23.99 -36.92 -3.48
CA SER A 14 -24.19 -38.15 -4.25
C SER A 14 -23.60 -38.01 -5.66
N TYR A 15 -23.00 -39.08 -6.16
CA TYR A 15 -22.44 -39.13 -7.50
C TYR A 15 -22.71 -40.45 -8.21
N ARG A 16 -22.84 -40.41 -9.53
CA ARG A 16 -22.91 -41.59 -10.42
C ARG A 16 -22.05 -41.37 -11.67
N CYS A 17 -21.23 -42.36 -12.03
CA CYS A 17 -20.38 -42.35 -13.22
C CYS A 17 -20.21 -43.76 -13.77
N GLY A 18 -20.91 -44.08 -14.88
CA GLY A 18 -20.89 -45.43 -15.43
C GLY A 18 -21.46 -46.45 -14.45
N SER A 19 -20.64 -47.42 -14.02
CA SER A 19 -21.02 -48.39 -12.98
C SER A 19 -20.69 -47.97 -11.56
N LEU A 20 -20.04 -46.81 -11.38
CA LEU A 20 -19.68 -46.28 -10.07
C LEU A 20 -20.81 -45.39 -9.55
N GLU A 21 -21.16 -45.54 -8.27
CA GLU A 21 -22.02 -44.62 -7.54
C GLU A 21 -21.60 -44.57 -6.07
N GLY A 22 -21.91 -43.45 -5.40
CA GLY A 22 -21.58 -43.25 -4.00
C GLY A 22 -21.86 -41.83 -3.55
N ILE A 23 -21.30 -41.46 -2.40
CA ILE A 23 -21.31 -40.09 -1.87
C ILE A 23 -19.88 -39.60 -1.66
N THR A 24 -19.63 -38.29 -1.76
CA THR A 24 -18.31 -37.74 -1.46
C THR A 24 -17.93 -38.02 0.00
N THR A 25 -16.67 -38.43 0.23
CA THR A 25 -16.20 -38.84 1.58
C THR A 25 -15.99 -37.64 2.51
N ALA A 26 -15.60 -37.90 3.76
CA ALA A 26 -15.18 -36.84 4.70
C ALA A 26 -14.03 -35.96 4.16
N ASP A 27 -13.11 -36.55 3.40
CA ASP A 27 -12.05 -35.83 2.67
C ASP A 27 -12.50 -35.28 1.29
N CYS A 28 -13.82 -35.21 1.06
CA CYS A 28 -14.46 -34.72 -0.18
C CYS A 28 -14.13 -35.54 -1.45
N LYS A 29 -13.70 -36.80 -1.30
CA LYS A 29 -13.28 -37.65 -2.42
C LYS A 29 -14.44 -38.37 -3.09
N PHE A 30 -14.33 -38.62 -4.39
CA PHE A 30 -15.25 -39.44 -5.18
C PHE A 30 -14.47 -40.32 -6.18
N CYS A 31 -15.12 -41.38 -6.68
CA CYS A 31 -14.56 -42.24 -7.73
C CYS A 31 -15.24 -41.97 -9.08
N TYR A 32 -14.49 -42.03 -10.18
CA TYR A 32 -15.03 -41.85 -11.52
C TYR A 32 -14.34 -42.75 -12.55
N GLU A 33 -15.01 -42.98 -13.67
CA GLU A 33 -14.43 -43.65 -14.83
C GLU A 33 -13.99 -42.58 -15.85
N PRO A 34 -12.69 -42.50 -16.21
CA PRO A 34 -12.19 -41.48 -17.12
C PRO A 34 -12.97 -41.42 -18.44
N GLY A 35 -13.37 -40.22 -18.86
CA GLY A 35 -14.12 -39.97 -20.09
C GLY A 35 -15.61 -40.30 -20.03
N LYS A 36 -16.13 -40.86 -18.93
CA LYS A 36 -17.57 -41.02 -18.72
C LYS A 36 -18.18 -39.78 -18.06
N LEU A 37 -19.48 -39.57 -18.33
CA LEU A 37 -20.27 -38.55 -17.67
C LEU A 37 -20.43 -38.89 -16.17
N LEU A 38 -20.19 -37.90 -15.33
CA LEU A 38 -20.30 -37.95 -13.88
C LEU A 38 -21.41 -36.98 -13.46
N THR A 39 -22.48 -37.51 -12.87
CA THR A 39 -23.64 -36.74 -12.39
C THR A 39 -23.56 -36.61 -10.89
N PHE A 40 -23.76 -35.40 -10.36
CA PHE A 40 -23.85 -35.13 -8.92
C PHE A 40 -25.27 -34.74 -8.52
N SER A 41 -25.75 -35.22 -7.37
CA SER A 41 -27.11 -34.98 -6.88
C SER A 41 -27.20 -34.83 -5.35
N ILE A 42 -28.32 -34.26 -4.90
CA ILE A 42 -28.77 -34.26 -3.50
C ILE A 42 -30.13 -34.96 -3.48
N GLY A 43 -30.17 -36.21 -3.00
CA GLY A 43 -31.31 -37.09 -3.23
C GLY A 43 -31.59 -37.22 -4.74
N GLU A 44 -32.84 -36.98 -5.14
CA GLU A 44 -33.27 -37.01 -6.54
C GLU A 44 -32.97 -35.72 -7.32
N LEU A 45 -32.56 -34.63 -6.65
CA LEU A 45 -32.23 -33.37 -7.32
C LEU A 45 -30.84 -33.45 -7.94
N ILE A 46 -30.77 -33.50 -9.28
CA ILE A 46 -29.51 -33.39 -10.01
C ILE A 46 -28.97 -31.96 -9.87
N VAL A 47 -27.78 -31.82 -9.28
CA VAL A 47 -27.09 -30.54 -9.14
C VAL A 47 -26.39 -30.18 -10.46
N GLY A 48 -25.76 -31.17 -11.11
CA GLY A 48 -25.18 -30.99 -12.42
C GLY A 48 -24.27 -32.14 -12.83
N GLU A 49 -23.64 -31.99 -13.98
CA GLU A 49 -22.88 -33.05 -14.63
C GLU A 49 -21.54 -32.52 -15.12
N SER A 50 -20.53 -33.39 -15.10
CA SER A 50 -19.19 -33.06 -15.59
C SER A 50 -18.48 -34.30 -16.13
N ILE A 51 -17.29 -34.09 -16.71
CA ILE A 51 -16.33 -35.17 -16.93
C ILE A 51 -15.42 -35.20 -15.71
N GLY A 52 -15.21 -36.39 -15.14
CA GLY A 52 -14.34 -36.56 -13.97
C GLY A 52 -12.90 -36.07 -14.23
N LYS A 53 -12.35 -35.36 -13.25
CA LYS A 53 -10.97 -34.87 -13.20
C LYS A 53 -10.48 -34.85 -11.74
N PRO A 54 -9.16 -34.70 -11.48
CA PRO A 54 -8.61 -34.78 -10.12
C PRO A 54 -9.24 -33.82 -9.11
N LEU A 55 -9.60 -32.61 -9.56
CA LEU A 55 -10.31 -31.62 -8.74
C LEU A 55 -11.50 -31.06 -9.52
N LEU A 56 -12.70 -31.29 -9.00
CA LEU A 56 -13.94 -30.70 -9.45
C LEU A 56 -14.42 -29.61 -8.49
N THR A 57 -15.09 -28.63 -9.04
CA THR A 57 -15.71 -27.50 -8.34
C THR A 57 -17.14 -27.33 -8.88
N VAL A 58 -17.93 -26.43 -8.28
CA VAL A 58 -19.28 -26.18 -8.81
C VAL A 58 -19.25 -25.59 -10.23
N SER A 59 -18.20 -24.85 -10.59
CA SER A 59 -18.00 -24.32 -11.96
C SER A 59 -17.91 -25.42 -13.01
N ASP A 60 -17.50 -26.62 -12.61
CA ASP A 60 -17.39 -27.77 -13.51
C ASP A 60 -18.72 -28.48 -13.77
N LEU A 61 -19.77 -28.17 -13.00
CA LEU A 61 -21.11 -28.74 -13.13
C LEU A 61 -21.96 -28.05 -14.19
N ALA A 62 -21.40 -27.06 -14.88
CA ALA A 62 -21.96 -26.42 -16.06
C ALA A 62 -21.12 -26.75 -17.30
N SER A 63 -21.72 -26.67 -18.49
CA SER A 63 -20.99 -26.88 -19.75
C SER A 63 -19.77 -25.96 -19.83
N LYS A 64 -18.66 -26.44 -20.41
CA LYS A 64 -17.38 -25.70 -20.50
C LYS A 64 -17.49 -24.28 -21.08
N ASP A 65 -18.45 -24.04 -21.97
CA ASP A 65 -18.69 -22.72 -22.59
C ASP A 65 -19.61 -21.79 -21.77
N THR A 66 -19.95 -22.19 -20.54
CA THR A 66 -20.78 -21.39 -19.64
C THR A 66 -19.97 -20.21 -19.11
N ALA A 67 -20.48 -18.99 -19.32
CA ALA A 67 -19.88 -17.81 -18.69
C ALA A 67 -19.89 -17.93 -17.16
N GLU A 68 -18.84 -17.42 -16.51
CA GLU A 68 -18.58 -17.48 -15.05
C GLU A 68 -19.77 -17.02 -14.18
N PHE A 69 -20.61 -16.12 -14.71
CA PHE A 69 -21.79 -15.61 -14.01
C PHE A 69 -23.10 -15.91 -14.72
N ALA A 70 -23.14 -16.95 -15.57
CA ALA A 70 -24.39 -17.44 -16.12
C ALA A 70 -25.33 -17.86 -14.97
N SER A 71 -26.60 -17.50 -15.08
CA SER A 71 -27.60 -17.75 -14.04
C SER A 71 -27.66 -19.21 -13.61
N LYS A 72 -27.54 -20.13 -14.56
CA LYS A 72 -27.51 -21.57 -14.29
C LYS A 72 -26.35 -22.03 -13.38
N LEU A 73 -25.18 -21.41 -13.50
CA LEU A 73 -24.03 -21.72 -12.63
C LEU A 73 -24.21 -21.05 -11.27
N VAL A 74 -24.64 -19.78 -11.27
CA VAL A 74 -24.94 -19.05 -10.03
C VAL A 74 -26.01 -19.75 -9.20
N ASN A 75 -27.06 -20.31 -9.81
CA ASN A 75 -28.11 -21.05 -9.09
C ASN A 75 -27.57 -22.32 -8.42
N ARG A 76 -26.74 -23.11 -9.12
CA ARG A 76 -26.09 -24.32 -8.57
C ARG A 76 -25.19 -23.97 -7.39
N ALA A 77 -24.34 -22.98 -7.57
CA ALA A 77 -23.45 -22.47 -6.53
C ALA A 77 -24.23 -21.89 -5.35
N ARG A 78 -25.27 -21.08 -5.60
CA ARG A 78 -26.13 -20.51 -4.55
C ARG A 78 -26.80 -21.59 -3.71
N LEU A 79 -27.31 -22.64 -4.34
CA LEU A 79 -27.89 -23.77 -3.61
C LEU A 79 -26.84 -24.41 -2.70
N LEU A 80 -25.71 -24.89 -3.26
CA LEU A 80 -24.68 -25.58 -2.50
C LEU A 80 -24.09 -24.71 -1.39
N TYR A 81 -23.70 -23.47 -1.69
CA TYR A 81 -23.02 -22.56 -0.75
C TYR A 81 -23.93 -22.09 0.39
N SER A 82 -25.25 -22.25 0.25
CA SER A 82 -26.20 -21.94 1.33
C SER A 82 -26.43 -23.11 2.29
N LEU A 83 -25.91 -24.31 1.99
CA LEU A 83 -26.04 -25.51 2.83
C LEU A 83 -24.95 -25.59 3.92
N THR A 84 -24.32 -24.46 4.24
CA THR A 84 -23.31 -24.34 5.30
C THR A 84 -23.49 -23.03 6.07
N PRO A 85 -23.22 -23.01 7.39
CA PRO A 85 -23.14 -21.76 8.15
C PRO A 85 -21.90 -20.93 7.79
N ALA A 86 -20.90 -21.53 7.14
CA ALA A 86 -19.64 -20.87 6.77
C ALA A 86 -19.88 -19.69 5.81
N GLN A 87 -19.09 -18.62 5.93
CA GLN A 87 -19.16 -17.44 5.03
C GLN A 87 -18.17 -17.51 3.88
N GLY A 88 -17.02 -18.12 4.09
CA GLY A 88 -16.08 -18.44 3.03
C GLY A 88 -16.28 -19.89 2.62
N PHE A 89 -15.33 -20.70 3.07
CA PHE A 89 -15.34 -22.17 3.09
C PHE A 89 -14.45 -22.66 4.25
N GLU A 90 -14.44 -21.93 5.37
CA GLU A 90 -13.71 -22.30 6.58
C GLU A 90 -14.19 -23.61 7.22
N ALA A 91 -15.35 -24.12 6.77
CA ALA A 91 -15.83 -25.46 6.99
C ALA A 91 -16.44 -26.00 5.70
N PRO A 92 -16.33 -27.32 5.41
CA PRO A 92 -16.95 -27.91 4.23
C PRO A 92 -18.47 -27.89 4.33
N ILE A 93 -19.13 -27.96 3.18
CA ILE A 93 -20.57 -28.22 3.08
C ILE A 93 -20.80 -29.70 3.36
N VAL A 94 -21.59 -30.00 4.39
CA VAL A 94 -21.85 -31.38 4.82
C VAL A 94 -23.30 -31.75 4.48
N ILE A 95 -23.49 -32.51 3.41
CA ILE A 95 -24.78 -33.01 2.96
C ILE A 95 -25.07 -34.31 3.72
N ASP A 96 -25.74 -34.17 4.85
CA ASP A 96 -26.23 -35.30 5.65
C ASP A 96 -27.69 -35.65 5.29
N ALA A 97 -28.23 -36.68 5.94
CA ALA A 97 -29.61 -37.11 5.73
C ALA A 97 -30.65 -36.02 6.04
N LYS A 98 -30.35 -35.06 6.92
CA LYS A 98 -31.25 -33.93 7.23
C LYS A 98 -31.28 -32.95 6.05
N ILE A 99 -30.11 -32.55 5.55
CA ILE A 99 -30.01 -31.69 4.37
C ILE A 99 -30.68 -32.35 3.17
N GLU A 100 -30.39 -33.63 2.91
CA GLU A 100 -30.99 -34.37 1.81
C GLU A 100 -32.52 -34.38 1.89
N ALA A 101 -33.08 -34.68 3.07
CA ALA A 101 -34.53 -34.69 3.28
C ALA A 101 -35.17 -33.31 3.06
N VAL A 102 -34.55 -32.24 3.57
CA VAL A 102 -35.06 -30.86 3.39
C VAL A 102 -34.96 -30.43 1.92
N VAL A 103 -33.83 -30.66 1.25
CA VAL A 103 -33.69 -30.31 -0.17
C VAL A 103 -34.69 -31.11 -1.02
N THR A 104 -34.88 -32.41 -0.73
CA THR A 104 -35.86 -33.26 -1.42
C THR A 104 -37.29 -32.75 -1.26
N LYS A 105 -37.67 -32.29 -0.06
CA LYS A 105 -38.99 -31.70 0.23
C LYS A 105 -39.29 -30.48 -0.66
N PHE A 106 -38.29 -29.70 -1.02
CA PHE A 106 -38.43 -28.50 -1.87
C PHE A 106 -37.99 -28.71 -3.32
N ALA A 107 -37.58 -29.93 -3.72
CA ALA A 107 -36.97 -30.20 -5.02
C ALA A 107 -37.85 -29.77 -6.21
N SER A 108 -39.17 -29.92 -6.12
CA SER A 108 -40.11 -29.53 -7.19
C SER A 108 -40.19 -28.01 -7.42
N GLN A 109 -39.65 -27.20 -6.50
CA GLN A 109 -39.60 -25.74 -6.57
C GLN A 109 -38.24 -25.23 -7.06
N ILE A 110 -37.25 -26.12 -7.23
CA ILE A 110 -35.89 -25.76 -7.60
C ILE A 110 -35.72 -25.94 -9.11
N ASN A 111 -35.44 -24.85 -9.81
CA ASN A 111 -35.00 -24.87 -11.21
C ASN A 111 -33.59 -24.28 -11.33
N LEU A 112 -32.57 -25.15 -11.26
CA LEU A 112 -31.17 -24.73 -11.36
C LEU A 112 -30.78 -24.20 -12.74
N ASP A 113 -31.57 -24.47 -13.78
CA ASP A 113 -31.35 -23.98 -15.15
C ASP A 113 -32.17 -22.74 -15.49
N SER A 114 -32.89 -22.16 -14.51
CA SER A 114 -33.60 -20.90 -14.74
C SER A 114 -32.65 -19.79 -15.17
N SER A 115 -33.08 -19.03 -16.19
CA SER A 115 -32.40 -17.81 -16.60
C SER A 115 -32.56 -16.66 -15.59
N ASN A 116 -33.56 -16.74 -14.69
CA ASN A 116 -33.87 -15.73 -13.69
C ASN A 116 -33.37 -16.17 -12.31
N LEU A 117 -32.41 -15.44 -11.74
CA LEU A 117 -31.79 -15.77 -10.45
C LEU A 117 -32.77 -15.75 -9.27
N SER A 118 -33.86 -15.00 -9.38
CA SER A 118 -34.86 -14.89 -8.32
C SER A 118 -35.79 -16.08 -8.22
N ASP A 119 -35.84 -16.94 -9.24
CA ASP A 119 -36.70 -18.14 -9.20
C ASP A 119 -36.26 -19.12 -8.10
N LEU A 120 -34.99 -19.08 -7.68
CA LEU A 120 -34.45 -19.90 -6.59
C LEU A 120 -34.76 -19.32 -5.19
N ASP A 121 -35.07 -18.02 -5.06
CA ASP A 121 -35.06 -17.31 -3.77
C ASP A 121 -36.06 -17.90 -2.76
N VAL A 122 -37.28 -18.25 -3.20
CA VAL A 122 -38.33 -18.81 -2.32
C VAL A 122 -37.96 -20.19 -1.79
N ALA A 123 -37.50 -21.08 -2.69
CA ALA A 123 -37.10 -22.43 -2.32
C ALA A 123 -35.88 -22.39 -1.39
N LEU A 124 -34.87 -21.57 -1.72
CA LEU A 124 -33.64 -21.45 -0.96
C LEU A 124 -33.89 -20.87 0.44
N SER A 125 -34.75 -19.85 0.57
CA SER A 125 -35.13 -19.31 1.88
C SER A 125 -35.80 -20.38 2.72
N SER A 126 -36.76 -21.12 2.15
CA SER A 126 -37.49 -22.18 2.87
C SER A 126 -36.56 -23.32 3.35
N ILE A 127 -35.60 -23.73 2.51
CA ILE A 127 -34.57 -24.70 2.88
C ILE A 127 -33.71 -24.17 4.02
N CYS A 128 -33.21 -22.93 3.89
CA CYS A 128 -32.34 -22.33 4.90
C CYS A 128 -33.06 -22.13 6.23
N ASP A 129 -34.33 -21.72 6.23
CA ASP A 129 -35.13 -21.56 7.44
C ASP A 129 -35.29 -22.88 8.20
N GLU A 130 -35.58 -23.98 7.50
CA GLU A 130 -35.72 -25.32 8.09
C GLU A 130 -34.37 -25.89 8.59
N LEU A 131 -33.27 -25.48 7.96
CA LEU A 131 -31.91 -25.85 8.37
C LEU A 131 -31.30 -24.89 9.40
N SER A 132 -31.96 -23.77 9.71
CA SER A 132 -31.40 -22.68 10.52
C SER A 132 -30.08 -22.12 9.94
N LEU A 133 -30.04 -21.98 8.62
CA LEU A 133 -28.94 -21.41 7.84
C LEU A 133 -29.33 -20.06 7.24
N LEU A 134 -28.34 -19.34 6.72
CA LEU A 134 -28.58 -18.09 5.99
C LEU A 134 -28.36 -18.31 4.49
N PRO A 135 -29.34 -17.98 3.63
CA PRO A 135 -29.18 -18.15 2.20
C PRO A 135 -28.10 -17.20 1.68
N LYS A 136 -27.21 -17.70 0.82
CA LYS A 136 -26.21 -16.87 0.16
C LYS A 136 -26.89 -15.98 -0.89
N SER A 137 -26.52 -14.71 -0.86
CA SER A 137 -26.95 -13.76 -1.89
C SER A 137 -26.30 -14.08 -3.23
N VAL A 138 -26.86 -13.51 -4.30
CA VAL A 138 -26.25 -13.55 -5.63
C VAL A 138 -24.84 -12.99 -5.60
N SER A 139 -24.63 -11.82 -4.97
CA SER A 139 -23.32 -11.18 -4.91
C SER A 139 -22.29 -12.01 -4.14
N HIS A 140 -22.66 -12.55 -2.98
CA HIS A 140 -21.80 -13.46 -2.22
C HIS A 140 -21.35 -14.65 -3.08
N THR A 141 -22.29 -15.24 -3.82
CA THR A 141 -22.01 -16.41 -4.67
C THR A 141 -21.11 -16.06 -5.86
N ARG A 142 -21.35 -14.92 -6.51
CA ARG A 142 -20.50 -14.43 -7.61
C ARG A 142 -19.09 -14.14 -7.14
N ASN A 143 -18.91 -13.61 -5.93
CA ASN A 143 -17.59 -13.39 -5.35
C ASN A 143 -16.81 -14.71 -5.19
N HIS A 144 -17.46 -15.79 -4.75
CA HIS A 144 -16.82 -17.11 -4.65
C HIS A 144 -16.51 -17.73 -6.01
N LEU A 145 -17.49 -17.73 -6.93
CA LEU A 145 -17.28 -18.21 -8.31
C LEU A 145 -16.13 -17.47 -8.99
N ARG A 146 -15.95 -16.18 -8.69
CA ARG A 146 -14.85 -15.39 -9.24
C ARG A 146 -13.48 -15.83 -8.77
N ARG A 147 -13.36 -16.13 -7.48
CA ARG A 147 -12.11 -16.67 -6.92
C ARG A 147 -11.85 -18.07 -7.47
N GLU A 148 -12.90 -18.89 -7.57
CA GLU A 148 -12.82 -20.25 -8.12
C GLU A 148 -12.34 -20.25 -9.57
N ALA A 149 -12.89 -19.36 -10.41
CA ALA A 149 -12.44 -19.15 -11.79
C ALA A 149 -10.98 -18.67 -11.87
N ALA A 150 -10.53 -17.91 -10.88
CA ALA A 150 -9.12 -17.51 -10.73
C ALA A 150 -8.24 -18.58 -10.04
N GLY A 151 -8.79 -19.74 -9.70
CA GLY A 151 -8.05 -20.89 -9.16
C GLY A 151 -7.85 -20.88 -7.64
N PHE A 152 -8.63 -20.11 -6.87
CA PHE A 152 -8.50 -20.06 -5.41
C PHE A 152 -9.82 -19.92 -4.66
N LYS A 153 -9.79 -20.08 -3.33
CA LYS A 153 -10.91 -19.85 -2.43
C LYS A 153 -10.52 -18.94 -1.27
N VAL A 154 -11.49 -18.53 -0.46
CA VAL A 154 -11.25 -17.75 0.76
C VAL A 154 -11.86 -18.44 1.99
N LEU A 155 -11.08 -18.50 3.07
CA LEU A 155 -11.53 -18.84 4.41
C LEU A 155 -11.71 -17.53 5.18
N ARG A 156 -12.89 -17.29 5.72
CA ARG A 156 -13.24 -16.00 6.33
C ARG A 156 -13.08 -16.07 7.84
N ASP A 157 -12.65 -14.97 8.44
CA ASP A 157 -12.73 -14.72 9.89
C ASP A 157 -12.04 -15.79 10.77
N ILE A 158 -10.96 -16.36 10.26
CA ILE A 158 -10.11 -17.32 10.97
C ILE A 158 -9.57 -16.66 12.23
N ARG A 159 -9.74 -17.35 13.37
CA ARG A 159 -9.21 -16.94 14.67
C ARG A 159 -7.80 -17.48 14.82
N ILE A 160 -6.82 -16.58 14.77
CA ILE A 160 -5.43 -16.90 15.02
C ILE A 160 -5.16 -16.65 16.51
N PRO A 161 -4.75 -17.66 17.29
CA PRO A 161 -4.50 -17.51 18.72
C PRO A 161 -3.30 -16.59 18.98
N THR A 162 -3.44 -15.73 19.99
CA THR A 162 -2.36 -14.86 20.48
C THR A 162 -1.77 -15.45 21.76
N GLN A 163 -0.54 -15.05 22.10
CA GLN A 163 0.20 -15.61 23.25
C GLN A 163 -0.50 -15.43 24.61
N ASP A 164 -1.36 -14.43 24.74
CA ASP A 164 -2.14 -14.13 25.94
C ASP A 164 -3.51 -14.83 25.98
N GLY A 165 -3.76 -15.80 25.09
CA GLY A 165 -5.00 -16.58 25.06
C GLY A 165 -6.18 -15.89 24.36
N ASN A 166 -5.96 -14.70 23.79
CA ASN A 166 -6.91 -14.03 22.90
C ASN A 166 -6.72 -14.51 21.45
N ASN A 167 -7.32 -13.79 20.48
CA ASN A 167 -7.16 -14.07 19.07
C ASN A 167 -7.15 -12.78 18.24
N VAL A 168 -6.42 -12.80 17.12
CA VAL A 168 -6.63 -11.89 16.00
C VAL A 168 -7.46 -12.56 14.90
N LEU A 169 -8.17 -11.76 14.10
CA LEU A 169 -8.96 -12.29 12.98
C LEU A 169 -8.20 -12.14 11.66
N ALA A 170 -8.31 -13.15 10.81
CA ALA A 170 -7.69 -13.16 9.49
C ALA A 170 -8.60 -13.76 8.41
N ASP A 171 -8.40 -13.32 7.18
CA ASP A 171 -8.93 -14.01 6.00
C ASP A 171 -7.77 -14.72 5.30
N VAL A 172 -7.99 -15.96 4.87
CA VAL A 172 -6.99 -16.80 4.21
C VAL A 172 -7.44 -17.09 2.79
N TYR A 173 -6.63 -16.72 1.81
CA TYR A 173 -6.87 -16.96 0.39
C TYR A 173 -5.96 -18.08 -0.09
N LEU A 174 -6.54 -19.18 -0.57
CA LEU A 174 -5.85 -20.44 -0.80
C LEU A 174 -6.05 -20.92 -2.24
N PRO A 175 -4.96 -21.23 -2.98
CA PRO A 175 -5.07 -21.91 -4.26
C PRO A 175 -5.85 -23.22 -4.12
N LEU A 176 -6.75 -23.52 -5.05
CA LEU A 176 -7.66 -24.66 -4.95
C LEU A 176 -6.94 -26.02 -4.88
N LEU A 177 -5.77 -26.12 -5.51
CA LEU A 177 -4.98 -27.35 -5.57
C LEU A 177 -4.39 -27.78 -4.21
N HIS A 178 -4.47 -26.95 -3.14
CA HIS A 178 -4.15 -27.42 -1.77
C HIS A 178 -5.00 -28.63 -1.35
N GLN A 179 -6.19 -28.79 -1.92
CA GLN A 179 -7.09 -29.92 -1.66
C GLN A 179 -6.55 -31.24 -2.23
N LEU A 180 -5.59 -31.18 -3.15
CA LEU A 180 -4.84 -32.33 -3.64
C LEU A 180 -3.53 -32.54 -2.89
N GLY A 181 -3.31 -31.81 -1.80
CA GLY A 181 -2.11 -31.89 -0.97
C GLY A 181 -0.98 -30.95 -1.38
N GLU A 182 -1.19 -30.06 -2.36
CA GLU A 182 -0.21 -29.01 -2.67
C GLU A 182 -0.03 -28.05 -1.50
N ARG A 183 1.19 -27.54 -1.35
CA ARG A 183 1.58 -26.59 -0.31
C ARG A 183 2.20 -25.37 -0.95
N TYR A 184 2.02 -24.22 -0.32
CA TYR A 184 2.39 -22.93 -0.90
C TYR A 184 3.21 -22.08 0.07
N PRO A 185 4.12 -21.26 -0.47
CA PRO A 185 4.66 -20.15 0.29
C PRO A 185 3.54 -19.15 0.61
N VAL A 186 3.62 -18.51 1.78
CA VAL A 186 2.56 -17.66 2.32
C VAL A 186 2.97 -16.19 2.29
N LEU A 187 2.11 -15.33 1.74
CA LEU A 187 2.23 -13.89 1.86
C LEU A 187 1.29 -13.41 2.96
N ILE A 188 1.80 -12.72 3.98
CA ILE A 188 0.99 -12.27 5.11
C ILE A 188 1.11 -10.77 5.33
N SER A 189 -0.02 -10.12 5.60
CA SER A 189 -0.11 -8.67 5.85
C SER A 189 -0.90 -8.37 7.11
N CYS A 190 -0.51 -7.33 7.85
CA CYS A 190 -1.24 -6.82 9.01
C CYS A 190 -1.34 -5.29 8.95
N THR A 191 -2.56 -4.74 8.94
CA THR A 191 -2.80 -3.31 8.73
C THR A 191 -4.02 -2.79 9.51
N LEU A 192 -4.11 -1.47 9.72
CA LEU A 192 -5.28 -0.81 10.34
C LEU A 192 -6.45 -0.59 9.37
N TYR A 193 -6.26 -0.95 8.11
CA TYR A 193 -7.21 -0.67 7.04
C TYR A 193 -8.26 -1.76 6.83
N GLY A 194 -8.21 -2.84 7.59
CA GLY A 194 -9.12 -3.98 7.44
C GLY A 194 -8.58 -5.07 6.52
N ARG A 195 -9.22 -6.25 6.56
CA ARG A 195 -8.91 -7.40 5.70
C ARG A 195 -9.85 -7.59 4.51
N ARG A 196 -11.02 -6.92 4.46
CA ARG A 196 -12.06 -7.08 3.41
C ARG A 196 -12.00 -6.00 2.32
N VAL A 197 -12.66 -6.31 1.20
CA VAL A 197 -12.96 -5.36 0.12
C VAL A 197 -14.24 -4.59 0.48
N PHE A 198 -14.33 -3.27 0.37
CA PHE A 198 -13.28 -2.28 0.18
C PHE A 198 -13.07 -1.59 1.54
N HIS A 199 -11.95 -1.87 2.21
CA HIS A 199 -11.58 -1.45 3.56
C HIS A 199 -12.47 -1.93 4.73
N SER A 200 -11.85 -2.18 5.88
CA SER A 200 -12.46 -2.77 7.08
C SER A 200 -12.98 -4.21 6.86
N GLY A 201 -14.05 -4.55 7.58
CA GLY A 201 -14.89 -5.72 7.47
C GLY A 201 -16.24 -5.44 8.16
N PRO A 202 -17.29 -6.21 7.81
CA PRO A 202 -18.62 -6.04 8.37
C PRO A 202 -18.61 -6.27 9.89
N ASP A 203 -19.60 -5.75 10.60
CA ASP A 203 -19.95 -6.30 11.90
C ASP A 203 -20.48 -7.72 11.70
N LEU A 204 -19.76 -8.69 12.25
CA LEU A 204 -20.08 -10.11 12.09
C LEU A 204 -21.38 -10.50 12.82
N GLU A 205 -21.90 -9.61 13.66
CA GLU A 205 -23.20 -9.75 14.33
C GLU A 205 -24.35 -9.11 13.52
N ASN A 206 -24.05 -8.43 12.41
CA ASN A 206 -25.04 -7.74 11.58
C ASN A 206 -25.12 -8.34 10.16
N THR A 207 -26.08 -9.24 9.95
CA THR A 207 -26.31 -9.90 8.66
C THR A 207 -26.54 -8.92 7.51
N GLY A 208 -27.24 -7.81 7.75
CA GLY A 208 -27.48 -6.79 6.73
C GLY A 208 -26.19 -6.11 6.27
N GLU A 209 -25.28 -5.86 7.20
CA GLU A 209 -23.96 -5.30 6.87
C GLU A 209 -23.08 -6.33 6.14
N ILE A 210 -23.08 -7.59 6.56
CA ILE A 210 -22.37 -8.67 5.84
C ILE A 210 -22.83 -8.73 4.38
N MET A 211 -24.15 -8.71 4.14
CA MET A 211 -24.72 -8.70 2.79
C MET A 211 -24.32 -7.46 1.98
N ALA A 212 -24.27 -6.29 2.63
CA ALA A 212 -23.84 -5.06 1.99
C ALA A 212 -22.36 -5.11 1.56
N PHE A 213 -21.48 -5.69 2.39
CA PHE A 213 -20.06 -5.89 2.04
C PHE A 213 -19.91 -6.84 0.86
N GLU A 214 -20.62 -7.96 0.84
CA GLU A 214 -20.57 -8.89 -0.29
C GLU A 214 -21.12 -8.25 -1.58
N LYS A 215 -22.17 -7.42 -1.47
CA LYS A 215 -22.67 -6.63 -2.62
C LYS A 215 -21.64 -5.64 -3.12
N ALA A 216 -20.99 -4.89 -2.22
CA ALA A 216 -20.00 -3.89 -2.60
C ALA A 216 -18.76 -4.53 -3.25
N GLU A 217 -18.32 -5.69 -2.78
CA GLU A 217 -17.25 -6.47 -3.43
C GLU A 217 -17.66 -6.95 -4.83
N ASP A 218 -18.90 -7.44 -4.99
CA ASP A 218 -19.39 -7.87 -6.31
C ASP A 218 -19.50 -6.70 -7.29
N ASP A 219 -20.02 -5.54 -6.84
CA ASP A 219 -20.06 -4.31 -7.62
C ASP A 219 -18.66 -3.84 -7.99
N TRP A 220 -17.67 -3.96 -7.07
CA TRP A 220 -16.28 -3.59 -7.33
C TRP A 220 -15.68 -4.35 -8.51
N HIS A 221 -15.93 -5.66 -8.58
CA HIS A 221 -15.45 -6.50 -9.67
C HIS A 221 -16.28 -6.39 -10.95
N SER A 222 -17.59 -6.16 -10.83
CA SER A 222 -18.53 -6.31 -11.94
C SER A 222 -18.89 -5.00 -12.65
N THR A 223 -18.49 -3.86 -12.11
CA THR A 223 -18.81 -2.54 -12.69
C THR A 223 -17.57 -1.86 -13.29
N SER A 224 -17.80 -1.02 -14.31
CA SER A 224 -16.75 -0.17 -14.88
C SER A 224 -16.14 0.75 -13.81
N ILE A 225 -14.85 1.07 -13.96
CA ILE A 225 -14.12 2.03 -13.11
C ILE A 225 -14.79 3.42 -13.05
N SER A 226 -15.60 3.78 -14.06
CA SER A 226 -16.36 5.04 -14.07
C SER A 226 -17.59 5.03 -13.15
N VAL A 227 -17.98 3.87 -12.61
CA VAL A 227 -19.17 3.69 -11.78
C VAL A 227 -18.77 3.74 -10.30
N ALA A 228 -19.34 4.69 -9.58
CA ALA A 228 -19.18 4.79 -8.13
C ALA A 228 -19.87 3.60 -7.44
N ILE A 229 -19.17 2.93 -6.53
CA ILE A 229 -19.72 1.85 -5.71
C ILE A 229 -20.32 2.43 -4.45
N GLN A 230 -21.47 1.92 -4.04
CA GLN A 230 -22.01 2.16 -2.72
C GLN A 230 -21.23 1.32 -1.68
N LEU A 231 -20.35 1.98 -0.93
CA LEU A 231 -19.61 1.32 0.15
C LEU A 231 -20.49 1.17 1.41
N PRO A 232 -20.46 0.03 2.12
CA PRO A 232 -21.30 -0.20 3.31
C PRO A 232 -20.92 0.69 4.49
N ARG A 233 -19.64 1.07 4.57
CA ARG A 233 -19.12 2.09 5.46
C ARG A 233 -18.57 3.24 4.62
N GLY A 234 -18.63 4.45 5.16
CA GLY A 234 -18.20 5.65 4.45
C GLY A 234 -16.81 5.50 3.82
N SER A 235 -16.66 6.00 2.59
CA SER A 235 -15.42 5.88 1.84
C SER A 235 -14.27 6.62 2.53
N TRP A 236 -13.02 6.24 2.19
CA TRP A 236 -11.84 7.06 2.47
C TRP A 236 -11.83 8.36 1.63
N GLY A 237 -12.97 8.82 1.11
CA GLY A 237 -13.14 9.96 0.21
C GLY A 237 -13.77 9.56 -1.13
N THR A 238 -14.42 10.49 -1.80
CA THR A 238 -15.21 10.23 -3.02
C THR A 238 -14.42 9.59 -4.16
N LYS A 239 -13.11 9.89 -4.28
CA LYS A 239 -12.22 9.24 -5.26
C LYS A 239 -12.12 7.72 -5.08
N TRP A 240 -12.34 7.22 -3.87
CA TRP A 240 -12.26 5.81 -3.53
C TRP A 240 -13.52 5.03 -3.92
N GLU A 241 -14.63 5.70 -4.23
CA GLU A 241 -15.86 5.04 -4.68
C GLU A 241 -15.74 4.55 -6.14
N THR A 242 -14.92 5.22 -6.94
CA THR A 242 -14.62 4.83 -8.33
C THR A 242 -13.25 4.17 -8.50
N GLN A 243 -12.43 4.13 -7.44
CA GLN A 243 -11.11 3.53 -7.52
C GLN A 243 -11.22 2.01 -7.77
N ARG A 244 -10.46 1.54 -8.75
CA ARG A 244 -10.23 0.11 -9.05
C ARG A 244 -8.73 -0.13 -9.11
N GLY A 245 -8.33 -1.39 -8.93
CA GLY A 245 -6.92 -1.78 -8.91
C GLY A 245 -6.35 -2.05 -7.52
N PHE A 246 -7.08 -1.73 -6.44
CA PHE A 246 -6.78 -2.21 -5.10
C PHE A 246 -8.00 -2.92 -4.53
N GLU A 247 -7.82 -4.11 -3.96
CA GLU A 247 -8.87 -4.78 -3.17
C GLU A 247 -9.11 -4.06 -1.84
N ASN A 248 -8.06 -3.46 -1.27
CA ASN A 248 -8.15 -2.65 -0.07
C ASN A 248 -6.95 -1.68 -0.02
N ILE A 249 -7.13 -0.51 0.59
CA ILE A 249 -6.11 0.54 0.69
C ILE A 249 -4.81 -0.02 1.26
N ALA A 250 -3.71 0.30 0.58
CA ALA A 250 -2.35 -0.09 0.98
C ALA A 250 -2.12 -1.62 1.13
N THR A 251 -2.96 -2.48 0.53
CA THR A 251 -2.82 -3.95 0.59
C THR A 251 -2.57 -4.58 -0.79
N PHE A 252 -1.98 -5.78 -0.80
CA PHE A 252 -1.70 -6.53 -2.02
C PHE A 252 -2.98 -7.24 -2.50
N ASN A 253 -3.18 -7.31 -3.82
CA ASN A 253 -4.35 -7.92 -4.43
C ASN A 253 -4.25 -9.44 -4.46
N THR A 254 -5.25 -10.14 -3.93
CA THR A 254 -5.32 -11.59 -3.94
C THR A 254 -5.37 -12.15 -5.36
N PHE A 255 -6.12 -11.52 -6.27
CA PHE A 255 -6.16 -11.88 -7.70
C PHE A 255 -4.83 -11.70 -8.45
N THR A 256 -3.85 -11.00 -7.86
CA THR A 256 -2.51 -10.84 -8.46
C THR A 256 -1.52 -11.90 -7.98
N TYR A 257 -1.59 -12.33 -6.72
CA TYR A 257 -0.56 -13.21 -6.15
C TYR A 257 -1.04 -14.65 -5.95
N VAL A 258 -2.30 -14.87 -5.57
CA VAL A 258 -2.80 -16.23 -5.30
C VAL A 258 -2.78 -17.12 -6.56
N PRO A 259 -3.22 -16.64 -7.75
CA PRO A 259 -3.12 -17.43 -8.98
C PRO A 259 -1.68 -17.77 -9.40
N HIS A 260 -0.69 -17.07 -8.86
CA HIS A 260 0.72 -17.37 -9.07
C HIS A 260 1.27 -18.41 -8.08
N GLY A 261 0.42 -19.14 -7.35
CA GLY A 261 0.84 -20.21 -6.44
C GLY A 261 1.38 -19.69 -5.11
N TYR A 262 0.69 -18.72 -4.52
CA TYR A 262 0.92 -18.24 -3.16
C TYR A 262 -0.35 -18.39 -2.34
N ALA A 263 -0.25 -18.83 -1.09
CA ALA A 263 -1.30 -18.58 -0.12
C ALA A 263 -1.20 -17.13 0.37
N MET A 264 -2.33 -16.48 0.68
CA MET A 264 -2.32 -15.14 1.28
C MET A 264 -3.12 -15.08 2.57
N VAL A 265 -2.58 -14.41 3.58
CA VAL A 265 -3.24 -14.19 4.87
C VAL A 265 -3.33 -12.69 5.15
N LYS A 266 -4.55 -12.16 5.29
CA LYS A 266 -4.81 -10.76 5.63
C LYS A 266 -5.31 -10.66 7.07
N VAL A 267 -4.51 -10.09 7.96
CA VAL A 267 -4.74 -10.03 9.40
C VAL A 267 -5.24 -8.65 9.83
N ASP A 268 -6.32 -8.61 10.60
CA ASP A 268 -6.74 -7.43 11.33
C ASP A 268 -6.21 -7.48 12.76
N PRO A 269 -5.33 -6.53 13.16
CA PRO A 269 -4.82 -6.48 14.52
C PRO A 269 -5.92 -6.08 15.52
N ARG A 270 -5.61 -6.15 16.81
CA ARG A 270 -6.53 -5.75 17.88
C ARG A 270 -7.12 -4.36 17.66
N GLY A 271 -8.42 -4.29 17.88
CA GLY A 271 -9.19 -3.07 17.69
C GLY A 271 -9.48 -2.72 16.23
N VAL A 272 -9.12 -3.54 15.25
CA VAL A 272 -9.47 -3.32 13.84
C VAL A 272 -10.65 -4.21 13.46
N SER A 273 -11.61 -3.63 12.75
CA SER A 273 -12.86 -4.27 12.35
C SER A 273 -13.52 -5.03 13.50
N GLN A 274 -13.48 -6.36 13.49
CA GLN A 274 -14.11 -7.22 14.49
C GLN A 274 -13.11 -7.93 15.41
N THR A 275 -11.81 -7.63 15.30
CA THR A 275 -10.80 -8.16 16.21
C THR A 275 -10.86 -7.46 17.57
N PRO A 276 -11.18 -8.16 18.68
CA PRO A 276 -11.31 -7.54 19.99
C PRO A 276 -10.04 -6.85 20.48
N GLY A 277 -10.20 -5.73 21.19
CA GLY A 277 -9.09 -5.01 21.84
C GLY A 277 -9.14 -3.50 21.65
N LYS A 278 -7.98 -2.84 21.77
CA LYS A 278 -7.83 -1.40 21.54
C LYS A 278 -6.75 -1.15 20.49
N ARG A 279 -6.93 -0.13 19.65
CA ARG A 279 -5.92 0.22 18.63
C ARG A 279 -4.75 1.00 19.24
N GLY A 280 -3.54 0.72 18.78
CA GLY A 280 -2.36 1.52 19.11
C GLY A 280 -1.77 1.25 20.50
N VAL A 281 -2.05 0.09 21.12
CA VAL A 281 -1.32 -0.34 22.32
C VAL A 281 0.12 -0.67 21.91
N PRO A 282 1.15 -0.04 22.52
CA PRO A 282 2.53 -0.26 22.12
C PRO A 282 2.94 -1.74 22.15
N GLY A 283 3.55 -2.21 21.06
CA GLY A 283 4.08 -3.58 20.93
C GLY A 283 3.05 -4.69 20.72
N GLU A 284 1.74 -4.43 20.84
CA GLU A 284 0.71 -5.47 20.61
C GLU A 284 0.70 -5.94 19.16
N ILE A 285 0.71 -5.01 18.19
CA ILE A 285 0.69 -5.37 16.77
C ILE A 285 1.88 -6.25 16.40
N ALA A 286 3.10 -5.88 16.82
CA ALA A 286 4.30 -6.66 16.52
C ALA A 286 4.24 -8.07 17.14
N ARG A 287 3.78 -8.20 18.39
CA ARG A 287 3.64 -9.48 19.08
C ARG A 287 2.57 -10.39 18.48
N ASP A 288 1.39 -9.85 18.18
CA ASP A 288 0.31 -10.63 17.58
C ASP A 288 0.65 -11.01 16.14
N PHE A 289 1.26 -10.09 15.38
CA PHE A 289 1.66 -10.36 14.00
C PHE A 289 2.82 -11.38 13.93
N TYR A 290 3.77 -11.37 14.89
CA TYR A 290 4.73 -12.46 15.07
C TYR A 290 4.02 -13.81 15.21
N GLY A 291 3.03 -13.92 16.10
CA GLY A 291 2.27 -15.16 16.29
C GLY A 291 1.51 -15.59 15.05
N ALA A 292 0.93 -14.63 14.31
CA ALA A 292 0.23 -14.91 13.06
C ALA A 292 1.16 -15.40 11.94
N VAL A 293 2.41 -14.92 11.88
CA VAL A 293 3.43 -15.41 10.93
C VAL A 293 3.78 -16.86 11.23
N GLU A 294 4.04 -17.20 12.51
CA GLU A 294 4.33 -18.58 12.89
C GLU A 294 3.15 -19.51 12.66
N TRP A 295 1.94 -19.07 13.02
CA TRP A 295 0.71 -19.81 12.74
C TRP A 295 0.57 -20.10 11.24
N ALA A 296 0.81 -19.10 10.38
CA ALA A 296 0.71 -19.25 8.93
C ALA A 296 1.77 -20.22 8.36
N ALA A 297 2.98 -20.24 8.93
CA ALA A 297 4.03 -21.18 8.55
C ALA A 297 3.70 -22.64 8.90
N GLU A 298 2.81 -22.89 9.86
CA GLU A 298 2.51 -24.23 10.38
C GLU A 298 1.23 -24.86 9.82
N GLN A 299 0.50 -24.14 8.98
CA GLN A 299 -0.73 -24.67 8.38
C GLN A 299 -0.44 -25.80 7.37
N SER A 300 -1.37 -26.74 7.21
CA SER A 300 -1.21 -27.91 6.35
C SER A 300 -1.03 -27.58 4.86
N TRP A 301 -1.53 -26.42 4.42
CA TRP A 301 -1.41 -25.85 3.08
C TRP A 301 -0.16 -24.97 2.91
N SER A 302 0.61 -24.74 3.98
CA SER A 302 1.85 -23.97 3.96
C SER A 302 3.04 -24.87 3.68
N ASP A 303 3.99 -24.42 2.85
CA ASP A 303 5.29 -25.08 2.68
C ASP A 303 6.30 -24.71 3.80
N GLY A 304 5.89 -23.85 4.73
CA GLY A 304 6.70 -23.34 5.84
C GLY A 304 7.47 -22.06 5.53
N SER A 305 7.41 -21.54 4.30
CA SER A 305 8.02 -20.27 3.89
C SER A 305 7.00 -19.15 3.91
N VAL A 306 7.35 -18.03 4.56
CA VAL A 306 6.48 -16.86 4.71
C VAL A 306 7.21 -15.60 4.26
N ALA A 307 6.48 -14.68 3.64
CA ALA A 307 6.91 -13.31 3.42
C ALA A 307 5.91 -12.30 3.98
N LEU A 308 6.43 -11.23 4.59
CA LEU A 308 5.59 -10.09 4.98
C LEU A 308 5.37 -9.19 3.77
N VAL A 309 4.14 -8.74 3.57
CA VAL A 309 3.78 -7.86 2.43
C VAL A 309 2.83 -6.76 2.89
N GLY A 310 2.91 -5.59 2.25
CA GLY A 310 2.05 -4.46 2.57
C GLY A 310 2.64 -3.11 2.17
N SER A 311 1.80 -2.09 2.17
CA SER A 311 2.20 -0.71 1.90
C SER A 311 1.81 0.23 3.04
N SER A 312 2.47 1.39 3.15
CA SER A 312 2.16 2.41 4.16
C SER A 312 2.19 1.80 5.57
N TYR A 313 1.10 1.90 6.35
CA TYR A 313 1.03 1.27 7.66
C TYR A 313 1.33 -0.25 7.63
N GLY A 314 0.89 -0.96 6.59
CA GLY A 314 1.20 -2.39 6.40
C GLY A 314 2.65 -2.66 5.98
N ALA A 315 3.40 -1.64 5.55
CA ALA A 315 4.85 -1.70 5.41
C ALA A 315 5.54 -1.44 6.76
N ASN A 316 5.05 -0.46 7.52
CA ASN A 316 5.61 -0.08 8.83
C ASN A 316 5.55 -1.25 9.83
N THR A 317 4.46 -2.03 9.84
CA THR A 317 4.32 -3.20 10.73
C THR A 317 5.29 -4.34 10.44
N GLN A 318 5.93 -4.37 9.26
CA GLN A 318 6.82 -5.47 8.89
C GLN A 318 8.15 -5.43 9.65
N TRP A 319 8.67 -4.24 9.95
CA TRP A 319 10.02 -4.07 10.48
C TRP A 319 10.20 -4.65 11.88
N ASP A 320 9.28 -4.31 12.79
CA ASP A 320 9.32 -4.82 14.16
C ASP A 320 9.13 -6.34 14.16
N VAL A 321 8.22 -6.88 13.35
CA VAL A 321 7.97 -8.33 13.26
C VAL A 321 9.13 -9.07 12.64
N ALA A 322 9.71 -8.56 11.55
CA ALA A 322 10.89 -9.15 10.94
C ALA A 322 12.08 -9.17 11.91
N SER A 323 12.17 -8.18 12.80
CA SER A 323 13.19 -8.11 13.85
C SER A 323 13.04 -9.17 14.94
N LEU A 324 11.83 -9.67 15.15
CA LEU A 324 11.56 -10.79 16.05
C LEU A 324 11.90 -12.14 15.41
N LYS A 325 12.20 -12.18 14.10
CA LYS A 325 12.61 -13.39 13.35
C LYS A 325 11.66 -14.59 13.54
N PRO A 326 10.35 -14.43 13.27
CA PRO A 326 9.39 -15.52 13.39
C PRO A 326 9.78 -16.70 12.51
N LYS A 327 9.43 -17.91 12.97
CA LYS A 327 9.63 -19.15 12.22
C LYS A 327 9.02 -19.05 10.82
N GLY A 328 9.77 -19.51 9.82
CA GLY A 328 9.32 -19.56 8.43
C GLY A 328 9.51 -18.27 7.63
N LEU A 329 9.78 -17.12 8.26
CA LEU A 329 9.99 -15.87 7.56
C LEU A 329 11.26 -15.90 6.69
N LYS A 330 11.11 -15.67 5.38
CA LYS A 330 12.20 -15.71 4.38
C LYS A 330 12.52 -14.37 3.75
N CYS A 331 11.55 -13.48 3.60
CA CYS A 331 11.73 -12.15 3.05
C CYS A 331 10.56 -11.23 3.41
N PHE A 332 10.68 -9.95 3.10
CA PHE A 332 9.60 -8.98 3.32
C PHE A 332 9.60 -7.87 2.26
N VAL A 333 8.42 -7.28 2.03
CA VAL A 333 8.16 -6.33 0.95
C VAL A 333 7.51 -5.05 1.52
N PRO A 334 8.30 -4.17 2.17
CA PRO A 334 7.83 -2.86 2.62
C PRO A 334 7.69 -1.90 1.43
N TYR A 335 6.46 -1.63 1.01
CA TYR A 335 6.18 -0.69 -0.08
C TYR A 335 5.77 0.68 0.47
N ALA A 336 6.66 1.69 0.42
CA ALA A 336 6.46 3.02 1.00
C ALA A 336 6.27 2.96 2.54
N THR A 337 7.39 3.01 3.26
CA THR A 337 7.45 2.81 4.72
C THR A 337 8.05 4.02 5.46
N ASP A 338 7.69 4.16 6.73
CA ASP A 338 8.29 5.05 7.72
C ASP A 338 8.89 4.24 8.87
N LEU A 339 10.02 4.70 9.39
CA LEU A 339 10.72 4.17 10.55
C LEU A 339 10.69 5.14 11.74
N ASP A 340 10.78 6.45 11.48
CA ASP A 340 10.78 7.52 12.49
C ASP A 340 9.48 8.33 12.41
N MET A 341 8.55 8.04 13.32
CA MET A 341 7.22 8.67 13.32
C MET A 341 7.31 10.20 13.43
N TYR A 342 8.30 10.73 14.16
CA TYR A 342 8.47 12.17 14.30
C TYR A 342 8.92 12.81 12.99
N ARG A 343 10.01 12.32 12.39
CA ARG A 343 10.62 12.96 11.21
C ARG A 343 9.90 12.64 9.90
N GLU A 344 9.10 11.58 9.86
CA GLU A 344 8.60 11.01 8.60
C GLU A 344 7.07 11.05 8.49
N ALA A 345 6.37 11.24 9.61
CA ALA A 345 4.91 11.33 9.61
C ALA A 345 4.36 12.54 10.37
N ALA A 346 4.89 12.92 11.55
CA ALA A 346 4.28 13.90 12.46
C ALA A 346 4.85 15.34 12.35
N TYR A 347 6.18 15.47 12.22
CA TYR A 347 6.93 16.74 12.25
C TYR A 347 8.06 16.73 11.22
N ILE A 348 7.73 16.44 9.96
CA ILE A 348 8.73 16.46 8.88
C ILE A 348 9.33 17.87 8.78
N GLY A 349 10.63 17.99 9.01
CA GLY A 349 11.33 19.28 9.07
C GLY A 349 11.00 20.12 10.31
N GLY A 350 10.41 19.54 11.36
CA GLY A 350 9.89 20.26 12.53
C GLY A 350 8.53 20.93 12.31
N VAL A 351 7.92 20.77 11.12
CA VAL A 351 6.62 21.36 10.80
C VAL A 351 5.51 20.33 11.03
N PRO A 352 4.50 20.62 11.87
CA PRO A 352 3.44 19.66 12.21
C PRO A 352 2.58 19.29 11.01
N THR A 353 2.35 18.00 10.80
CA THR A 353 1.46 17.41 9.77
C THR A 353 0.06 17.09 10.31
N HIS A 354 -0.41 17.89 11.26
CA HIS A 354 -1.62 17.62 12.03
C HIS A 354 -2.87 17.35 11.15
N ARG A 355 -3.03 18.07 10.03
CA ARG A 355 -4.16 17.88 9.10
C ARG A 355 -4.17 16.46 8.52
N TYR A 356 -3.00 15.97 8.09
CA TYR A 356 -2.85 14.61 7.58
C TYR A 356 -3.15 13.54 8.64
N LEU A 357 -2.48 13.58 9.79
CA LEU A 357 -2.63 12.53 10.80
C LEU A 357 -4.03 12.51 11.40
N SER A 358 -4.65 13.68 11.61
CA SER A 358 -6.04 13.79 12.07
C SER A 358 -7.03 13.19 11.08
N ASP A 359 -6.91 13.52 9.79
CA ASP A 359 -7.76 12.96 8.72
C ASP A 359 -7.54 11.45 8.58
N TRP A 360 -6.29 10.98 8.57
CA TRP A 360 -5.96 9.56 8.47
C TRP A 360 -6.55 8.74 9.62
N PHE A 361 -6.35 9.16 10.87
CA PHE A 361 -6.94 8.47 12.04
C PHE A 361 -8.46 8.54 12.05
N SER A 362 -9.05 9.67 11.62
CA SER A 362 -10.50 9.78 11.46
C SER A 362 -11.05 8.72 10.51
N ARG A 363 -10.35 8.46 9.40
CA ARG A 363 -10.73 7.42 8.42
C ARG A 363 -10.52 6.00 8.94
N VAL A 364 -9.44 5.74 9.69
CA VAL A 364 -9.23 4.46 10.40
C VAL A 364 -10.39 4.18 11.36
N ARG A 365 -10.78 5.18 12.18
CA ARG A 365 -11.91 5.05 13.11
C ARG A 365 -13.25 4.82 12.40
N LYS A 366 -13.52 5.55 11.31
CA LYS A 366 -14.73 5.35 10.49
C LYS A 366 -14.79 3.94 9.89
N SER A 367 -13.63 3.42 9.47
CA SER A 367 -13.52 2.06 8.95
C SER A 367 -13.77 1.03 10.05
N SER A 368 -13.21 1.23 11.23
CA SER A 368 -13.26 0.27 12.36
C SER A 368 -13.88 0.87 13.63
N PRO A 369 -15.20 1.15 13.66
CA PRO A 369 -15.80 1.95 14.72
C PRO A 369 -16.02 1.22 16.06
N LYS A 370 -15.98 -0.12 16.08
CA LYS A 370 -16.41 -0.93 17.25
C LYS A 370 -15.52 -0.77 18.49
N TRP A 371 -14.22 -0.56 18.27
CA TRP A 371 -13.22 -0.56 19.33
C TRP A 371 -12.64 0.83 19.58
N PRO A 372 -12.19 1.15 20.81
CA PRO A 372 -11.57 2.44 21.10
C PRO A 372 -10.09 2.47 20.71
N ASP A 373 -9.54 3.68 20.62
CA ASP A 373 -8.10 3.91 20.51
C ASP A 373 -7.47 3.90 21.92
N HIS A 374 -6.26 3.35 22.04
CA HIS A 374 -5.41 3.51 23.22
C HIS A 374 -4.52 4.76 23.10
N LEU A 375 -3.98 5.00 21.91
CA LEU A 375 -3.11 6.12 21.60
C LEU A 375 -3.94 7.36 21.21
N ASP A 376 -3.85 8.44 22.00
CA ASP A 376 -4.29 9.78 21.58
C ASP A 376 -3.14 10.50 20.88
N LEU A 377 -2.97 10.25 19.58
CA LEU A 377 -1.87 10.85 18.82
C LEU A 377 -1.98 12.37 18.74
N MET A 378 -3.20 12.93 18.71
CA MET A 378 -3.39 14.38 18.59
C MET A 378 -3.00 15.07 19.89
N GLY A 379 -3.44 14.55 21.04
CA GLY A 379 -2.98 14.99 22.34
C GLY A 379 -1.46 14.88 22.48
N MET A 380 -0.89 13.75 22.03
CA MET A 380 0.55 13.53 22.05
C MET A 380 1.33 14.55 21.21
N MET A 381 0.89 14.85 19.98
CA MET A 381 1.50 15.89 19.15
C MET A 381 1.45 17.26 19.86
N SER A 382 0.31 17.61 20.46
CA SER A 382 0.17 18.88 21.17
C SER A 382 1.07 18.99 22.40
N THR A 383 1.25 17.92 23.18
CA THR A 383 2.07 17.95 24.40
C THR A 383 3.55 17.62 24.17
N HIS A 384 3.89 16.99 23.04
CA HIS A 384 5.26 16.62 22.65
C HIS A 384 5.62 17.16 21.25
N PRO A 385 5.71 18.49 21.05
CA PRO A 385 6.04 19.08 19.73
C PRO A 385 7.52 18.91 19.34
N PHE A 386 8.38 18.51 20.28
CA PHE A 386 9.80 18.25 20.08
C PHE A 386 10.09 16.75 20.10
N TYR A 387 11.18 16.35 19.47
CA TYR A 387 11.64 14.96 19.51
C TYR A 387 12.14 14.62 20.93
N ASP A 388 11.56 13.59 21.52
CA ASP A 388 11.87 13.11 22.86
C ASP A 388 11.72 11.58 22.96
N GLY A 389 11.87 11.03 24.17
CA GLY A 389 11.82 9.59 24.42
C GLY A 389 10.47 8.94 24.08
N LEU A 390 9.37 9.70 24.04
CA LEU A 390 8.06 9.15 23.66
C LEU A 390 8.02 8.86 22.16
N TRP A 391 8.52 9.80 21.34
CA TRP A 391 8.68 9.61 19.90
C TRP A 391 9.66 8.49 19.56
N GLU A 392 10.76 8.38 20.32
CA GLU A 392 11.70 7.27 20.19
C GLU A 392 11.02 5.92 20.50
N MET A 393 10.18 5.86 21.54
CA MET A 393 9.52 4.62 21.96
C MET A 393 8.54 4.05 20.92
N ILE A 394 7.84 4.91 20.18
CA ILE A 394 6.83 4.51 19.18
C ILE A 394 7.39 4.37 17.76
N SER A 395 8.64 4.75 17.55
CA SER A 395 9.34 4.58 16.27
C SER A 395 9.88 3.15 16.16
N THR A 396 10.15 2.72 14.92
CA THR A 396 10.67 1.38 14.63
C THR A 396 12.08 1.23 15.21
N LYS A 397 12.32 0.17 16.00
CA LYS A 397 13.56 0.04 16.78
C LYS A 397 14.69 -0.73 16.10
N SER A 398 14.41 -1.49 15.03
CA SER A 398 15.40 -2.41 14.45
C SER A 398 15.32 -2.55 12.94
N VAL A 399 16.48 -2.48 12.30
CA VAL A 399 16.69 -2.39 10.84
C VAL A 399 17.90 -3.21 10.37
N ALA A 400 18.78 -3.61 11.28
CA ALA A 400 19.92 -4.49 11.00
C ALA A 400 19.45 -5.96 10.90
N LEU A 401 18.67 -6.25 9.87
CA LEU A 401 18.13 -7.59 9.60
C LEU A 401 18.81 -8.21 8.40
N ASP A 402 19.44 -9.36 8.62
CA ASP A 402 19.94 -10.22 7.56
C ASP A 402 18.82 -11.07 6.95
N LEU A 403 17.84 -10.39 6.36
CA LEU A 403 16.67 -10.99 5.73
C LEU A 403 16.42 -10.27 4.41
N PRO A 404 16.25 -10.96 3.26
CA PRO A 404 15.96 -10.32 1.99
C PRO A 404 14.77 -9.35 2.05
N CYS A 405 14.95 -8.15 1.49
CA CYS A 405 13.96 -7.08 1.52
C CYS A 405 13.73 -6.49 0.13
N PHE A 406 12.47 -6.36 -0.30
CA PHE A 406 12.07 -5.53 -1.43
C PHE A 406 11.52 -4.22 -0.89
N LEU A 407 12.30 -3.15 -1.06
CA LEU A 407 12.01 -1.84 -0.48
C LEU A 407 11.60 -0.87 -1.58
N ALA A 408 10.31 -0.52 -1.64
CA ALA A 408 9.84 0.50 -2.58
C ALA A 408 9.82 1.88 -1.91
N ALA A 409 10.42 2.86 -2.56
CA ALA A 409 10.62 4.21 -2.06
C ALA A 409 9.95 5.22 -3.01
N PRO A 410 8.82 5.85 -2.63
CA PRO A 410 8.29 6.97 -3.39
C PRO A 410 9.26 8.14 -3.33
N GLN A 411 9.45 8.82 -4.45
CA GLN A 411 10.27 10.02 -4.51
C GLN A 411 9.45 11.20 -3.98
N ILE A 412 10.04 12.09 -3.19
CA ILE A 412 9.47 13.40 -2.80
C ILE A 412 8.11 13.40 -2.07
N PHE A 413 7.46 12.24 -1.87
CA PHE A 413 6.19 12.18 -1.19
C PHE A 413 6.39 12.55 0.28
N ILE A 414 5.50 13.40 0.78
CA ILE A 414 5.67 14.04 2.09
C ILE A 414 5.76 13.02 3.23
N ILE A 415 4.92 12.00 3.18
CA ILE A 415 5.02 10.79 4.02
C ILE A 415 5.69 9.69 3.19
N HIS A 416 6.37 8.74 3.84
CA HIS A 416 7.03 7.59 3.19
C HIS A 416 8.19 7.94 2.22
N GLY A 417 8.38 9.20 1.84
CA GLY A 417 9.45 9.64 0.93
C GLY A 417 10.83 9.78 1.59
N ARG A 418 10.90 9.66 2.92
CA ARG A 418 12.15 9.64 3.69
C ARG A 418 12.46 8.25 4.25
N GLY A 419 11.49 7.63 4.92
CA GLY A 419 11.70 6.39 5.68
C GLY A 419 12.25 5.22 4.87
N ALA A 420 11.78 5.03 3.63
CA ALA A 420 12.33 3.98 2.76
C ALA A 420 13.81 4.20 2.40
N PHE A 421 14.30 5.43 2.30
CA PHE A 421 15.72 5.70 2.03
C PHE A 421 16.58 5.52 3.28
N GLU A 422 16.05 5.86 4.45
CA GLU A 422 16.71 5.58 5.72
C GLU A 422 16.76 4.07 6.00
N ALA A 423 15.69 3.35 5.69
CA ALA A 423 15.64 1.89 5.75
C ALA A 423 16.70 1.25 4.84
N TRP A 424 16.91 1.77 3.63
CA TRP A 424 17.99 1.31 2.75
C TRP A 424 19.37 1.51 3.39
N ARG A 425 19.63 2.70 3.96
CA ARG A 425 20.92 3.05 4.57
C ARG A 425 21.27 2.21 5.79
N LEU A 426 20.25 1.79 6.54
CA LEU A 426 20.41 0.97 7.73
C LEU A 426 20.62 -0.51 7.42
N ARG A 427 20.54 -0.89 6.14
CA ARG A 427 20.59 -2.28 5.66
C ARG A 427 21.80 -2.53 4.79
N GLN A 428 22.09 -3.81 4.58
CA GLN A 428 23.13 -4.23 3.66
C GLN A 428 22.59 -4.19 2.21
N PRO A 429 23.29 -3.56 1.27
CA PRO A 429 22.87 -3.54 -0.12
C PRO A 429 22.73 -4.96 -0.73
N GLU A 430 23.48 -5.95 -0.23
CA GLU A 430 23.51 -7.33 -0.76
C GLU A 430 22.22 -8.11 -0.50
N ASN A 431 21.46 -7.74 0.54
CA ASN A 431 20.21 -8.41 0.91
C ASN A 431 18.98 -7.49 0.75
N THR A 432 19.13 -6.40 0.00
CA THR A 432 18.05 -5.42 -0.20
C THR A 432 17.94 -5.06 -1.67
N HIS A 433 16.73 -5.17 -2.21
CA HIS A 433 16.33 -4.55 -3.47
C HIS A 433 15.73 -3.18 -3.16
N LEU A 434 16.26 -2.11 -3.75
CA LEU A 434 15.67 -0.77 -3.66
C LEU A 434 14.97 -0.39 -4.96
N GLN A 435 13.69 -0.07 -4.86
CA GLN A 435 12.87 0.39 -5.97
C GLN A 435 12.42 1.83 -5.74
N LEU A 436 13.06 2.80 -6.41
CA LEU A 436 12.52 4.17 -6.44
C LEU A 436 11.36 4.23 -7.42
N VAL A 437 10.19 4.60 -6.92
CA VAL A 437 8.94 4.73 -7.71
C VAL A 437 8.62 6.21 -7.92
N ASP A 438 7.44 6.53 -8.45
CA ASP A 438 7.03 7.89 -8.79
C ASP A 438 7.05 8.87 -7.59
N CYS A 439 6.65 10.12 -7.82
CA CYS A 439 6.50 11.17 -6.82
C CYS A 439 5.57 10.80 -5.63
N ASN A 440 4.79 9.73 -5.77
CA ASN A 440 4.01 9.12 -4.69
C ASN A 440 3.89 7.61 -4.94
N TYR A 441 3.40 6.89 -3.93
CA TYR A 441 3.34 5.44 -3.99
C TYR A 441 2.07 4.92 -4.64
N TYR A 442 0.98 5.69 -4.79
CA TYR A 442 -0.34 5.22 -5.23
C TYR A 442 -0.41 4.43 -6.56
N PRO A 443 0.53 4.57 -7.54
CA PRO A 443 0.55 3.71 -8.72
C PRO A 443 0.89 2.22 -8.47
N TRP A 444 1.06 1.79 -7.22
CA TRP A 444 1.71 0.52 -6.86
C TRP A 444 0.96 -0.82 -6.96
N PRO A 445 -0.29 -0.95 -7.39
CA PRO A 445 -0.79 -2.23 -7.87
C PRO A 445 -0.66 -2.30 -9.40
N SER A 446 0.22 -1.49 -10.00
CA SER A 446 0.48 -1.60 -11.44
C SER A 446 0.98 -3.00 -11.76
N HIS A 447 0.66 -3.46 -12.97
CA HIS A 447 1.15 -4.74 -13.49
C HIS A 447 2.68 -4.84 -13.39
N GLU A 448 3.36 -3.73 -13.64
CA GLU A 448 4.81 -3.64 -13.56
C GLU A 448 5.36 -3.77 -12.15
N ALA A 449 4.83 -3.01 -11.18
CA ALA A 449 5.26 -3.10 -9.78
C ALA A 449 5.03 -4.52 -9.24
N SER A 450 3.85 -5.08 -9.51
CA SER A 450 3.50 -6.44 -9.12
C SER A 450 4.39 -7.49 -9.78
N GLY A 451 4.77 -7.30 -11.05
CA GLY A 451 5.69 -8.20 -11.77
C GLY A 451 7.08 -8.27 -11.13
N LYS A 452 7.64 -7.12 -10.72
CA LYS A 452 8.94 -7.08 -10.03
C LYS A 452 8.88 -7.67 -8.62
N ILE A 453 7.79 -7.42 -7.89
CA ILE A 453 7.56 -8.04 -6.58
C ILE A 453 7.44 -9.56 -6.74
N LEU A 454 6.69 -10.06 -7.74
CA LEU A 454 6.60 -11.49 -8.04
C LEU A 454 7.96 -12.10 -8.37
N GLN A 455 8.79 -11.40 -9.15
CA GLN A 455 10.17 -11.84 -9.44
C GLN A 455 10.99 -12.01 -8.14
N PHE A 456 10.93 -11.01 -7.25
CA PHE A 456 11.60 -11.07 -5.94
C PHE A 456 11.07 -12.21 -5.07
N LEU A 457 9.74 -12.33 -4.93
CA LEU A 457 9.10 -13.37 -4.13
C LEU A 457 9.42 -14.77 -4.66
N ASN A 458 9.36 -14.98 -5.97
CA ASN A 458 9.67 -16.28 -6.58
C ASN A 458 11.11 -16.70 -6.29
N TYR A 459 12.08 -15.78 -6.43
CA TYR A 459 13.49 -16.08 -6.12
C TYR A 459 13.70 -16.50 -4.66
N HIS A 460 13.06 -15.80 -3.71
CA HIS A 460 13.29 -16.01 -2.28
C HIS A 460 12.40 -17.08 -1.63
N LEU A 461 11.25 -17.41 -2.22
CA LEU A 461 10.28 -18.35 -1.66
C LEU A 461 10.16 -19.65 -2.45
N LYS A 462 10.42 -19.63 -3.76
CA LYS A 462 10.25 -20.80 -4.63
C LYS A 462 11.58 -21.40 -5.12
N GLY A 463 12.62 -20.58 -5.26
CA GLY A 463 13.96 -21.05 -5.53
C GLY A 463 14.76 -20.16 -6.48
N THR A 464 16.07 -20.42 -6.54
CA THR A 464 17.04 -19.61 -7.30
C THR A 464 17.04 -19.86 -8.81
N GLU A 465 16.25 -20.82 -9.29
CA GLU A 465 15.94 -21.02 -10.71
C GLU A 465 15.14 -19.84 -11.29
N HIS A 466 14.46 -19.09 -10.44
CA HIS A 466 13.83 -17.84 -10.82
C HIS A 466 14.88 -16.72 -10.98
N PRO A 467 14.69 -15.76 -11.90
CA PRO A 467 15.69 -14.73 -12.14
C PRO A 467 15.79 -13.76 -10.97
N GLN A 468 17.01 -13.51 -10.49
CA GLN A 468 17.26 -12.48 -9.46
C GLN A 468 16.90 -11.08 -10.01
N LEU A 469 16.22 -10.29 -9.20
CA LEU A 469 15.88 -8.91 -9.52
C LEU A 469 17.13 -8.00 -9.49
N GLU A 470 17.11 -6.87 -10.23
CA GLU A 470 18.20 -5.88 -10.09
C GLU A 470 18.37 -5.42 -8.64
N LYS A 471 19.54 -4.88 -8.26
CA LYS A 471 19.77 -4.41 -6.88
C LYS A 471 19.09 -3.07 -6.59
N VAL A 472 19.28 -2.09 -7.49
CA VAL A 472 18.60 -0.80 -7.41
C VAL A 472 17.91 -0.51 -8.73
N GLY A 473 16.59 -0.35 -8.70
CA GLY A 473 15.79 0.13 -9.83
C GLY A 473 15.29 1.56 -9.55
N ILE A 474 15.48 2.47 -10.49
CA ILE A 474 15.16 3.89 -10.32
C ILE A 474 14.22 4.35 -11.43
N GLN A 475 13.03 4.83 -11.06
CA GLN A 475 12.14 5.50 -12.00
C GLN A 475 12.65 6.92 -12.26
N MET A 476 13.42 7.10 -13.34
CA MET A 476 13.96 8.40 -13.74
C MET A 476 12.86 9.24 -14.38
N ARG A 477 12.43 10.31 -13.68
CA ARG A 477 11.35 11.20 -14.15
C ARG A 477 11.91 12.22 -15.16
N LEU A 478 11.36 12.25 -16.38
CA LEU A 478 11.83 13.10 -17.50
C LEU A 478 10.96 14.33 -17.77
N GLY A 479 9.92 14.51 -16.97
CA GLY A 479 8.89 15.53 -17.18
C GLY A 479 7.84 15.11 -18.21
N HIS A 480 6.70 15.79 -18.23
CA HIS A 480 5.62 15.61 -19.21
C HIS A 480 5.19 14.13 -19.39
N LYS A 481 4.85 13.46 -18.29
CA LYS A 481 4.39 12.04 -18.29
C LYS A 481 5.39 11.05 -18.87
N THR A 482 6.66 11.43 -18.93
CA THR A 482 7.72 10.63 -19.52
C THR A 482 8.70 10.20 -18.44
N TRP A 483 9.09 8.93 -18.43
CA TRP A 483 10.06 8.39 -17.49
C TRP A 483 10.69 7.10 -18.05
N TYR A 484 11.77 6.61 -17.43
CA TYR A 484 12.36 5.31 -17.76
C TYR A 484 12.95 4.61 -16.52
N TRP A 485 13.12 3.29 -16.58
CA TRP A 485 13.82 2.54 -15.53
C TRP A 485 15.33 2.56 -15.72
N ARG A 486 16.04 3.16 -14.75
CA ARG A 486 17.49 3.05 -14.60
C ARG A 486 17.81 1.93 -13.61
N LYS A 487 18.80 1.10 -13.93
CA LYS A 487 19.29 0.02 -13.06
C LYS A 487 20.69 0.37 -12.56
N GLU A 488 20.90 0.20 -11.25
CA GLU A 488 22.17 0.47 -10.59
C GLU A 488 22.52 -0.63 -9.58
N ASN A 489 23.81 -0.68 -9.22
CA ASN A 489 24.31 -1.59 -8.20
C ASN A 489 24.22 -1.02 -6.79
N ASN A 490 24.02 0.29 -6.63
CA ASN A 490 23.96 0.93 -5.33
C ASN A 490 23.15 2.24 -5.35
N TRP A 491 22.72 2.67 -4.16
CA TRP A 491 22.16 3.99 -3.87
C TRP A 491 22.90 4.60 -2.67
N PRO A 492 23.42 5.84 -2.75
CA PRO A 492 23.40 6.74 -3.92
C PRO A 492 24.08 6.16 -5.17
N VAL A 493 23.71 6.67 -6.33
CA VAL A 493 24.18 6.14 -7.62
C VAL A 493 25.72 6.25 -7.71
N PRO A 494 26.44 5.18 -8.10
CA PRO A 494 27.89 5.25 -8.26
C PRO A 494 28.33 6.38 -9.21
N GLY A 495 29.35 7.15 -8.80
CA GLY A 495 29.84 8.30 -9.57
C GLY A 495 29.04 9.60 -9.39
N THR A 496 28.10 9.64 -8.43
CA THR A 496 27.39 10.87 -8.06
C THR A 496 28.36 11.99 -7.69
N LYS A 497 28.16 13.17 -8.28
CA LYS A 497 28.87 14.41 -7.96
C LYS A 497 27.88 15.44 -7.41
N TYR A 498 28.03 15.76 -6.13
CA TYR A 498 27.25 16.81 -5.49
C TYR A 498 27.69 18.18 -5.99
N THR A 499 26.88 18.78 -6.86
CA THR A 499 27.15 20.07 -7.50
C THR A 499 26.35 21.14 -6.79
N LYS A 500 27.04 22.16 -6.27
CA LYS A 500 26.40 23.31 -5.62
C LYS A 500 25.95 24.33 -6.67
N TRP A 501 24.70 24.74 -6.56
CA TRP A 501 24.11 25.84 -7.30
C TRP A 501 23.84 26.98 -6.34
N HIS A 502 24.71 27.99 -6.36
CA HIS A 502 24.70 29.15 -5.49
C HIS A 502 23.68 30.18 -5.94
N LEU A 503 23.00 30.80 -4.98
CA LEU A 503 22.06 31.88 -5.24
C LEU A 503 22.82 33.18 -5.50
N GLY A 504 22.45 33.91 -6.57
CA GLY A 504 23.02 35.19 -6.96
C GLY A 504 22.16 36.39 -6.54
N VAL A 505 22.79 37.55 -6.35
CA VAL A 505 22.09 38.81 -5.98
C VAL A 505 21.17 39.34 -7.09
N ASP A 506 21.33 38.87 -8.32
CA ASP A 506 20.49 39.17 -9.47
C ASP A 506 19.34 38.18 -9.66
N GLY A 507 19.21 37.18 -8.78
CA GLY A 507 18.22 36.09 -8.92
C GLY A 507 18.71 34.92 -9.78
N SER A 508 20.00 34.84 -10.07
CA SER A 508 20.60 33.72 -10.79
C SER A 508 20.91 32.51 -9.87
N LEU A 509 21.08 31.34 -10.48
CA LEU A 509 21.72 30.16 -9.90
C LEU A 509 23.00 29.86 -10.68
N THR A 510 24.14 29.90 -10.00
CA THR A 510 25.48 29.71 -10.60
C THR A 510 26.26 28.63 -9.88
N LYS A 511 27.28 28.05 -10.54
CA LYS A 511 28.20 27.11 -9.86
C LYS A 511 29.22 27.82 -8.99
N ASP A 512 29.47 29.11 -9.24
CA ASP A 512 30.36 29.95 -8.46
C ASP A 512 29.62 30.69 -7.35
N GLU A 513 30.28 30.89 -6.21
CA GLU A 513 29.78 31.71 -5.11
C GLU A 513 29.72 33.20 -5.48
N SER A 514 28.63 33.88 -5.13
CA SER A 514 28.53 35.34 -5.27
C SER A 514 29.47 36.05 -4.28
N LYS A 515 30.28 36.97 -4.81
CA LYS A 515 31.14 37.87 -4.04
C LYS A 515 30.57 39.29 -3.95
N ASP A 516 29.34 39.46 -4.40
CA ASP A 516 28.69 40.76 -4.49
C ASP A 516 28.31 41.28 -3.10
N PRO A 517 28.04 42.60 -2.98
CA PRO A 517 27.43 43.16 -1.78
C PRO A 517 26.14 42.41 -1.40
N GLU A 518 25.83 42.37 -0.11
CA GLU A 518 24.62 41.70 0.38
C GLU A 518 23.36 42.29 -0.27
N LYS A 519 22.48 41.40 -0.75
CA LYS A 519 21.11 41.73 -1.14
C LYS A 519 20.15 40.84 -0.40
N LYS A 520 19.07 41.47 0.07
CA LYS A 520 17.97 40.84 0.77
C LYS A 520 16.82 40.56 -0.21
N PHE A 521 16.31 39.34 -0.21
CA PHE A 521 15.11 38.95 -0.95
C PHE A 521 13.98 38.65 0.03
N ASP A 522 12.99 39.55 0.09
CA ASP A 522 11.89 39.48 1.04
C ASP A 522 10.67 38.76 0.46
N TYR A 523 9.99 37.99 1.31
CA TYR A 523 8.72 37.34 1.02
C TYR A 523 7.84 37.25 2.27
N SER A 524 6.53 37.17 2.07
CA SER A 524 5.56 37.07 3.17
C SER A 524 5.74 35.74 3.91
N SER A 525 5.50 35.74 5.22
CA SER A 525 5.36 34.52 6.01
C SER A 525 4.04 33.79 5.74
N LYS A 526 3.09 34.45 5.07
CA LYS A 526 1.78 33.87 4.69
C LYS A 526 1.76 33.38 3.26
N ILE A 527 0.84 32.45 3.01
CA ILE A 527 0.55 31.95 1.67
C ILE A 527 -0.20 33.05 0.91
N PRO A 528 0.35 33.58 -0.21
CA PRO A 528 -0.38 34.58 -0.99
C PRO A 528 -1.54 33.95 -1.75
N THR A 529 -2.53 34.76 -2.10
CA THR A 529 -3.69 34.35 -2.89
C THR A 529 -3.40 34.24 -4.39
N GLY A 530 -2.25 34.73 -4.85
CA GLY A 530 -1.82 34.71 -6.25
C GLY A 530 -0.32 35.01 -6.40
N GLY A 531 0.23 34.71 -7.58
CA GLY A 531 1.65 34.86 -7.85
C GLY A 531 2.52 33.85 -7.10
N LYS A 532 3.81 34.15 -6.97
CA LYS A 532 4.79 33.28 -6.31
C LYS A 532 4.63 33.34 -4.80
N SER A 533 4.70 32.21 -4.12
CA SER A 533 4.65 32.18 -2.66
C SER A 533 5.93 32.63 -1.97
N GLY A 534 7.03 32.76 -2.72
CA GLY A 534 8.29 33.28 -2.20
C GLY A 534 9.21 33.76 -3.30
N VAL A 535 10.51 33.52 -3.13
CA VAL A 535 11.56 34.03 -4.03
C VAL A 535 12.08 32.92 -4.93
N SER A 536 12.34 33.24 -6.21
CA SER A 536 12.83 32.27 -7.20
C SER A 536 14.20 32.65 -7.71
N PHE A 537 15.04 31.65 -7.90
CA PHE A 537 16.35 31.77 -8.52
C PHE A 537 16.44 30.84 -9.74
N TYR A 538 17.09 31.28 -10.81
CA TYR A 538 17.12 30.57 -12.09
C TYR A 538 18.53 30.33 -12.58
N SER A 539 18.82 29.11 -13.02
CA SER A 539 20.05 28.83 -13.76
C SER A 539 20.00 29.43 -15.16
N VAL A 540 21.16 29.53 -15.80
CA VAL A 540 21.22 29.56 -17.27
C VAL A 540 20.67 28.24 -17.84
N PRO A 541 20.20 28.22 -19.11
CA PRO A 541 19.86 26.98 -19.78
C PRO A 541 21.00 25.96 -19.72
N PHE A 542 20.65 24.69 -19.47
CA PHE A 542 21.62 23.61 -19.41
C PHE A 542 22.18 23.34 -20.81
N GLU A 543 23.51 23.22 -20.93
CA GLU A 543 24.19 22.96 -22.21
C GLU A 543 24.02 21.52 -22.71
N GLU A 544 23.76 20.60 -21.78
CA GLU A 544 23.52 19.18 -22.00
C GLU A 544 22.43 18.65 -21.04
N ASP A 545 21.84 17.51 -21.39
CA ASP A 545 20.97 16.79 -20.47
C ASP A 545 21.71 16.53 -19.16
N THR A 546 21.08 16.81 -18.02
CA THR A 546 21.67 16.53 -16.71
C THR A 546 20.69 15.71 -15.88
N GLU A 547 21.18 14.58 -15.37
CA GLU A 547 20.41 13.72 -14.48
C GLU A 547 20.81 13.94 -13.03
N PHE A 548 19.80 14.03 -12.18
CA PHE A 548 19.94 14.00 -10.74
C PHE A 548 19.37 12.70 -10.21
N ALA A 549 20.07 12.03 -9.30
CA ALA A 549 19.56 10.88 -8.57
C ALA A 549 20.28 10.73 -7.23
N GLY A 550 19.66 11.21 -6.15
CA GLY A 550 20.23 11.19 -4.80
C GLY A 550 19.45 12.05 -3.81
N HIS A 551 20.02 12.22 -2.62
CA HIS A 551 19.59 13.27 -1.68
C HIS A 551 19.99 14.65 -2.21
N PHE A 552 19.16 15.65 -1.90
CA PHE A 552 19.44 17.05 -2.15
C PHE A 552 19.55 17.76 -0.79
N THR A 553 20.21 18.91 -0.76
CA THR A 553 20.28 19.75 0.44
C THR A 553 20.32 21.21 0.01
N ALA A 554 19.71 22.10 0.79
CA ALA A 554 19.93 23.54 0.64
C ALA A 554 20.61 24.11 1.89
N VAL A 555 21.59 24.99 1.68
CA VAL A 555 22.15 25.83 2.76
C VAL A 555 21.70 27.25 2.46
N LEU A 556 21.01 27.89 3.41
CA LEU A 556 20.37 29.19 3.22
C LEU A 556 20.67 30.12 4.41
N SER A 557 20.91 31.39 4.13
CA SER A 557 21.01 32.44 5.15
C SER A 557 19.67 33.18 5.24
N VAL A 558 18.93 32.93 6.31
CA VAL A 558 17.51 33.31 6.47
C VAL A 558 17.33 34.20 7.69
N SER A 559 16.50 35.24 7.59
CA SER A 559 15.94 35.95 8.74
C SER A 559 14.42 36.02 8.64
N SER A 560 13.76 36.33 9.75
CA SER A 560 12.34 36.70 9.77
C SER A 560 12.12 37.94 10.63
N SER A 561 11.04 38.67 10.40
CA SER A 561 10.52 39.65 11.36
C SER A 561 9.81 38.99 12.55
N MET A 562 9.50 37.70 12.45
CA MET A 562 8.81 36.90 13.47
C MET A 562 9.81 36.08 14.30
N SER A 563 9.32 35.44 15.37
CA SER A 563 10.15 34.58 16.24
C SER A 563 10.47 33.21 15.63
N ASP A 564 9.84 32.85 14.52
CA ASP A 564 10.17 31.65 13.74
C ASP A 564 9.76 31.82 12.27
N ALA A 565 10.18 30.88 11.42
CA ALA A 565 9.78 30.82 10.02
C ALA A 565 9.82 29.38 9.51
N ASP A 566 8.82 29.02 8.71
CA ASP A 566 8.90 27.80 7.90
C ASP A 566 9.55 28.13 6.56
N VAL A 567 10.48 27.26 6.15
CA VAL A 567 11.22 27.37 4.89
C VAL A 567 10.98 26.11 4.08
N VAL A 568 10.39 26.30 2.91
CA VAL A 568 10.18 25.27 1.90
C VAL A 568 11.09 25.56 0.72
N VAL A 569 11.80 24.53 0.26
CA VAL A 569 12.64 24.60 -0.94
C VAL A 569 12.06 23.67 -1.98
N THR A 570 11.67 24.19 -3.14
CA THR A 570 11.20 23.38 -4.29
C THR A 570 12.07 23.61 -5.51
N LEU A 571 12.46 22.51 -6.17
CA LEU A 571 13.23 22.52 -7.40
C LEU A 571 12.32 22.19 -8.59
N TRP A 572 12.33 23.04 -9.61
CA TRP A 572 11.57 22.86 -10.84
C TRP A 572 12.50 22.91 -12.05
N ALA A 573 12.14 22.18 -13.11
CA ALA A 573 12.67 22.49 -14.42
C ALA A 573 11.73 23.47 -15.14
N VAL A 574 12.32 24.35 -15.93
CA VAL A 574 11.60 25.29 -16.78
C VAL A 574 12.03 25.07 -18.23
N ASP A 575 11.06 24.82 -19.10
CA ASP A 575 11.32 24.56 -20.51
C ASP A 575 11.75 25.82 -21.28
N GLU A 576 12.09 25.66 -22.56
CA GLU A 576 12.52 26.76 -23.43
C GLU A 576 11.44 27.82 -23.67
N ALA A 577 10.16 27.45 -23.50
CA ALA A 577 9.03 28.37 -23.59
C ALA A 577 8.78 29.14 -22.27
N GLY A 578 9.50 28.80 -21.19
CA GLY A 578 9.35 29.43 -19.88
C GLY A 578 8.31 28.77 -18.99
N HIS A 579 7.77 27.60 -19.36
CA HIS A 579 6.81 26.88 -18.54
C HIS A 579 7.49 25.94 -17.56
N VAL A 580 6.91 25.82 -16.37
CA VAL A 580 7.32 24.81 -15.39
C VAL A 580 6.96 23.42 -15.90
N VAL A 581 7.91 22.49 -15.83
CA VAL A 581 7.75 21.12 -16.27
C VAL A 581 7.22 20.24 -15.12
N PRO A 582 6.10 19.51 -15.32
CA PRO A 582 5.55 18.62 -14.30
C PRO A 582 6.32 17.29 -14.27
N TYR A 583 6.80 16.87 -13.09
CA TYR A 583 7.61 15.65 -12.93
C TYR A 583 6.82 14.42 -12.44
N GLY A 584 5.54 14.52 -12.09
CA GLY A 584 4.73 13.35 -11.77
C GLY A 584 4.54 12.43 -12.99
N SER A 585 4.65 11.12 -12.81
CA SER A 585 4.59 10.16 -13.94
C SER A 585 3.24 10.15 -14.66
N ALA A 586 2.14 10.51 -13.98
CA ALA A 586 0.82 10.67 -14.58
C ALA A 586 0.50 12.12 -14.97
N GLY A 587 1.51 13.00 -14.94
CA GLY A 587 1.40 14.41 -15.33
C GLY A 587 0.95 15.32 -14.20
N GLN A 588 0.98 14.83 -12.95
CA GLN A 588 0.80 15.69 -11.79
C GLN A 588 1.89 16.78 -11.80
N PRO A 589 1.53 18.04 -11.53
CA PRO A 589 2.47 19.16 -11.51
C PRO A 589 3.33 19.17 -10.24
N GLU A 590 3.97 18.04 -9.94
CA GLU A 590 4.91 17.89 -8.83
C GLU A 590 6.31 18.41 -9.22
N PRO A 591 7.07 18.98 -8.27
CA PRO A 591 8.43 19.42 -8.50
C PRO A 591 9.39 18.25 -8.74
N LEU A 592 10.60 18.58 -9.20
CA LEU A 592 11.69 17.62 -9.28
C LEU A 592 12.06 17.12 -7.86
N ALA A 593 12.24 18.04 -6.92
CA ALA A 593 12.60 17.77 -5.53
C ALA A 593 12.00 18.82 -4.59
N LYS A 594 11.74 18.44 -3.33
CA LYS A 594 11.26 19.37 -2.30
C LYS A 594 11.73 19.01 -0.89
N GLY A 595 11.86 20.02 -0.04
CA GLY A 595 12.35 19.91 1.33
C GLY A 595 11.77 20.97 2.25
N PHE A 596 11.85 20.72 3.56
CA PHE A 596 11.12 21.47 4.59
C PHE A 596 11.98 21.66 5.83
N LEU A 597 11.95 22.85 6.42
CA LEU A 597 12.51 23.10 7.74
C LEU A 597 11.80 24.26 8.44
N ARG A 598 11.42 24.07 9.69
CA ARG A 598 11.12 25.16 10.63
C ARG A 598 12.43 25.70 11.19
N ALA A 599 12.66 27.00 11.04
CA ALA A 599 13.95 27.63 11.31
C ALA A 599 14.43 27.44 12.75
N SER A 600 13.53 27.40 13.74
CA SER A 600 13.88 27.13 15.13
C SER A 600 14.41 25.72 15.39
N HIS A 601 14.15 24.76 14.49
CA HIS A 601 14.65 23.38 14.55
C HIS A 601 15.98 23.18 13.80
N ARG A 602 16.68 24.25 13.42
CA ARG A 602 17.89 24.22 12.56
C ARG A 602 19.12 23.51 13.12
N LYS A 603 19.13 23.13 14.40
CA LYS A 603 20.29 22.46 15.00
C LYS A 603 20.47 21.07 14.38
N THR A 604 21.66 20.81 13.86
CA THR A 604 22.05 19.51 13.30
C THR A 604 22.85 18.65 14.28
N ASP A 605 22.70 17.34 14.15
CA ASP A 605 23.52 16.30 14.78
C ASP A 605 24.62 15.88 13.81
N LEU A 606 25.83 16.36 14.03
CA LEU A 606 26.98 16.07 13.15
C LEU A 606 27.35 14.59 13.08
N SER A 607 26.96 13.77 14.08
CA SER A 607 27.22 12.33 14.07
C SER A 607 26.29 11.56 13.13
N LYS A 608 25.13 12.15 12.80
CA LYS A 608 24.11 11.57 11.91
C LYS A 608 24.01 12.29 10.57
N SER A 609 24.42 13.55 10.51
CA SER A 609 24.50 14.31 9.26
C SER A 609 25.49 13.67 8.29
N LEU A 610 25.15 13.74 7.00
CA LEU A 610 25.98 13.31 5.90
C LEU A 610 26.26 14.51 4.99
N PRO A 611 27.34 14.49 4.17
CA PRO A 611 27.65 15.59 3.26
C PRO A 611 26.48 16.02 2.36
N GLU A 612 25.63 15.06 1.99
CA GLU A 612 24.47 15.26 1.13
C GLU A 612 23.12 15.40 1.85
N ARG A 613 23.09 15.26 3.18
CA ARG A 613 21.85 15.24 3.95
C ARG A 613 22.06 15.63 5.42
N PRO A 614 21.56 16.80 5.87
CA PRO A 614 21.60 17.19 7.28
C PRO A 614 20.67 16.29 8.11
N TRP A 615 21.01 16.11 9.38
CA TRP A 615 20.14 15.47 10.37
C TRP A 615 19.84 16.44 11.50
N HIS A 616 18.58 16.83 11.67
CA HIS A 616 18.17 17.76 12.72
C HIS A 616 17.83 17.02 14.02
N THR A 617 18.24 17.58 15.15
CA THR A 617 17.98 16.99 16.48
C THR A 617 16.50 17.07 16.85
N HIS A 618 15.86 18.20 16.53
CA HIS A 618 14.48 18.55 16.86
C HIS A 618 14.13 18.48 18.35
N THR A 619 15.11 18.48 19.25
CA THR A 619 14.88 18.46 20.70
C THR A 619 14.47 19.85 21.19
N GLN A 620 13.87 19.91 22.38
CA GLN A 620 13.50 21.19 22.99
C GLN A 620 14.73 22.00 23.40
N GLU A 621 15.79 21.35 23.89
CA GLU A 621 17.04 22.01 24.31
C GLU A 621 17.74 22.71 23.13
N ASP A 622 17.69 22.09 21.95
CA ASP A 622 18.30 22.63 20.74
C ASP A 622 17.40 23.61 19.98
N ASN A 623 16.15 23.80 20.42
CA ASN A 623 15.25 24.73 19.78
C ASN A 623 15.75 26.17 19.98
N ALA A 624 15.91 26.89 18.87
CA ALA A 624 16.48 28.23 18.88
C ALA A 624 15.60 29.19 18.08
N LEU A 625 14.71 29.93 18.73
CA LEU A 625 13.88 30.94 18.05
C LEU A 625 14.72 31.99 17.30
N LEU A 626 14.12 32.59 16.28
CA LEU A 626 14.72 33.67 15.52
C LEU A 626 14.66 34.99 16.30
N ILE A 627 15.72 35.78 16.18
CA ILE A 627 15.73 37.18 16.58
C ILE A 627 15.34 37.99 15.35
N ALA A 628 14.37 38.91 15.51
CA ALA A 628 13.81 39.65 14.39
C ALA A 628 14.89 40.37 13.56
N GLY A 629 14.97 40.05 12.27
CA GLY A 629 15.93 40.60 11.32
C GLY A 629 17.34 40.01 11.39
N GLU A 630 17.66 39.17 12.38
CA GLU A 630 18.96 38.51 12.47
C GLU A 630 19.00 37.30 11.55
N ALA A 631 20.01 37.26 10.66
CA ALA A 631 20.18 36.18 9.71
C ALA A 631 20.89 34.97 10.34
N VAL A 632 20.24 33.81 10.30
CA VAL A 632 20.79 32.51 10.71
C VAL A 632 21.04 31.62 9.50
N GLN A 633 21.94 30.65 9.62
CA GLN A 633 22.14 29.63 8.60
C GLN A 633 21.21 28.43 8.83
N LEU A 634 20.54 27.99 7.78
CA LEU A 634 19.68 26.80 7.75
C LEU A 634 20.27 25.77 6.79
N GLU A 635 20.28 24.50 7.20
CA GLU A 635 20.57 23.36 6.33
C GLU A 635 19.26 22.59 6.08
N VAL A 636 18.57 22.87 4.98
CA VAL A 636 17.28 22.23 4.67
C VAL A 636 17.50 20.87 4.03
N GLU A 637 17.00 19.81 4.67
CA GLU A 637 16.93 18.47 4.07
C GLU A 637 15.91 18.49 2.92
N ILE A 638 16.35 18.10 1.72
CA ILE A 638 15.49 17.94 0.54
C ILE A 638 15.44 16.46 0.21
N PHE A 639 14.22 15.94 0.01
CA PHE A 639 14.03 14.51 -0.15
C PHE A 639 14.80 13.93 -1.35
N PRO A 640 15.19 12.65 -1.25
CA PRO A 640 15.64 11.86 -2.38
C PRO A 640 14.73 11.98 -3.60
N ALA A 641 15.36 12.27 -4.73
CA ALA A 641 14.67 12.37 -6.00
C ALA A 641 15.58 11.94 -7.15
N ALA A 642 14.94 11.47 -8.22
CA ALA A 642 15.58 11.08 -9.46
C ALA A 642 14.83 11.69 -10.66
N GLY A 643 15.55 12.44 -11.48
CA GLY A 643 14.98 13.05 -12.68
C GLY A 643 16.00 13.75 -13.55
N ARG A 644 15.59 14.12 -14.76
CA ARG A 644 16.44 14.78 -15.76
C ARG A 644 15.96 16.20 -16.02
N VAL A 645 16.89 17.15 -16.03
CA VAL A 645 16.70 18.45 -16.66
C VAL A 645 17.32 18.38 -18.06
N ARG A 646 16.52 18.65 -19.10
CA ARG A 646 16.98 18.52 -20.48
C ARG A 646 17.91 19.66 -20.87
N LYS A 647 18.75 19.43 -21.88
CA LYS A 647 19.43 20.50 -22.60
C LYS A 647 18.44 21.59 -23.00
N GLY A 648 18.83 22.86 -22.85
CA GLY A 648 17.99 24.03 -23.15
C GLY A 648 17.04 24.44 -22.02
N TRP A 649 16.78 23.56 -21.05
CA TRP A 649 15.93 23.87 -19.89
C TRP A 649 16.73 24.55 -18.79
N LYS A 650 16.03 25.25 -17.90
CA LYS A 650 16.61 25.89 -16.71
C LYS A 650 16.20 25.13 -15.45
N LEU A 651 17.05 25.19 -14.43
CA LEU A 651 16.67 24.86 -13.06
C LEU A 651 16.12 26.13 -12.38
N ARG A 652 14.94 26.03 -11.77
CA ARG A 652 14.34 27.04 -10.91
C ARG A 652 14.32 26.52 -9.48
N VAL A 653 14.86 27.28 -8.55
CA VAL A 653 14.77 27.02 -7.10
C VAL A 653 13.86 28.08 -6.49
N ASP A 654 12.77 27.63 -5.87
CA ASP A 654 11.91 28.51 -5.08
C ASP A 654 12.16 28.29 -3.58
N ILE A 655 12.18 29.41 -2.83
CA ILE A 655 12.20 29.43 -1.37
C ILE A 655 10.95 30.16 -0.89
N SER A 656 10.09 29.46 -0.15
CA SER A 656 8.73 29.91 0.19
C SER A 656 8.34 29.53 1.63
N PRO A 657 7.26 30.11 2.20
CA PRO A 657 6.79 29.79 3.55
C PRO A 657 5.98 28.48 3.60
N SER A 658 5.57 27.96 2.44
CA SER A 658 4.81 26.71 2.30
C SER A 658 5.07 26.07 0.93
N GLU A 659 4.51 24.88 0.70
CA GLU A 659 4.51 24.22 -0.62
C GLU A 659 3.67 24.91 -1.67
N HIS A 660 2.73 25.78 -1.32
CA HIS A 660 1.83 26.40 -2.28
C HIS A 660 2.63 27.25 -3.28
N GLN A 661 2.24 27.18 -4.56
CA GLN A 661 2.76 28.07 -5.62
C GLN A 661 1.61 28.44 -6.56
N PRO A 662 0.81 29.46 -6.23
CA PRO A 662 -0.33 29.88 -7.05
C PRO A 662 0.04 30.30 -8.49
N ASP A 663 1.31 30.62 -8.77
CA ASP A 663 1.81 30.91 -10.11
C ASP A 663 1.97 29.66 -11.00
N ILE A 664 1.94 28.45 -10.44
CA ILE A 664 2.10 27.20 -11.18
C ILE A 664 0.73 26.59 -11.47
N PRO A 665 0.27 26.58 -12.74
CA PRO A 665 -1.05 26.07 -13.08
C PRO A 665 -1.27 24.62 -12.67
N GLY A 666 -2.35 24.38 -11.92
CA GLY A 666 -2.77 23.05 -11.48
C GLY A 666 -1.97 22.48 -10.30
N TYR A 667 -0.92 23.14 -9.82
CA TYR A 667 -0.20 22.68 -8.65
C TYR A 667 -0.94 23.07 -7.37
N GLN A 668 -1.50 22.03 -6.74
CA GLN A 668 -2.24 22.12 -5.49
C GLN A 668 -1.64 21.08 -4.54
N PRO A 669 -0.62 21.45 -3.74
CA PRO A 669 -0.05 20.52 -2.78
C PRO A 669 -1.13 20.07 -1.80
N GLN A 670 -1.01 18.85 -1.29
CA GLN A 670 -1.95 18.35 -0.30
C GLN A 670 -1.80 19.14 0.99
N ASP A 671 -2.92 19.62 1.53
CA ASP A 671 -2.94 20.42 2.74
C ASP A 671 -2.75 19.57 4.00
N MET A 672 -1.52 19.06 4.18
CA MET A 672 -1.17 18.12 5.25
C MET A 672 -0.68 18.77 6.54
N ARG A 673 -0.19 20.01 6.46
CA ARG A 673 0.59 20.67 7.53
C ARG A 673 -0.15 21.84 8.14
N ILE A 674 0.36 22.34 9.26
CA ILE A 674 0.02 23.67 9.77
C ILE A 674 1.31 24.51 9.70
N TRP A 675 1.33 25.48 8.79
CA TRP A 675 2.48 26.38 8.63
C TRP A 675 2.46 27.49 9.69
N TYR A 676 3.64 27.92 10.13
CA TYR A 676 3.81 28.94 11.18
C TYR A 676 3.06 30.22 10.85
N GLY A 677 3.09 30.67 9.59
CA GLY A 677 2.40 31.88 9.14
C GLY A 677 0.87 31.77 9.14
N GLU A 678 0.28 30.58 9.26
CA GLU A 678 -1.18 30.43 9.36
C GLU A 678 -1.71 30.76 10.76
N GLU A 679 -0.89 30.53 11.79
CA GLU A 679 -1.26 30.69 13.20
C GLU A 679 -0.80 32.04 13.79
N HIS A 680 -0.11 32.86 13.00
CA HIS A 680 0.49 34.11 13.45
C HIS A 680 0.15 35.28 12.53
N ASP A 681 0.46 36.49 13.00
CA ASP A 681 0.38 37.70 12.19
C ASP A 681 1.34 37.62 11.01
N GLU A 682 1.03 38.39 9.96
CA GLU A 682 1.87 38.43 8.78
C GLU A 682 3.22 39.08 9.11
N GLY A 683 4.30 38.37 8.75
CA GLY A 683 5.67 38.82 8.89
C GLY A 683 6.41 38.72 7.57
N THR A 684 7.66 39.20 7.58
CA THR A 684 8.54 39.20 6.42
C THR A 684 9.69 38.23 6.67
N ASN A 685 9.77 37.19 5.84
CA ASN A 685 10.92 36.30 5.75
C ASN A 685 11.89 36.82 4.68
N SER A 686 13.17 36.48 4.83
CA SER A 686 14.21 37.07 4.00
C SER A 686 15.37 36.13 3.73
N ILE A 687 15.80 36.06 2.48
CA ILE A 687 17.05 35.38 2.08
C ILE A 687 18.16 36.42 1.88
N HIS A 688 19.28 36.21 2.56
CA HIS A 688 20.44 37.11 2.53
C HIS A 688 21.53 36.54 1.64
N VAL A 689 21.70 37.11 0.44
CA VAL A 689 22.65 36.63 -0.57
C VAL A 689 23.80 37.63 -0.71
N GLY A 690 25.03 37.15 -0.87
CA GLY A 690 26.24 37.98 -0.99
C GLY A 690 26.98 38.16 0.33
N ARG A 691 28.01 39.02 0.34
CA ARG A 691 28.88 39.33 1.51
C ARG A 691 29.45 38.08 2.21
N GLY A 692 29.79 37.05 1.44
CA GLY A 692 30.36 35.79 1.96
C GLY A 692 29.37 34.87 2.69
N ARG A 693 28.07 35.15 2.63
CA ARG A 693 27.03 34.25 3.16
C ARG A 693 26.81 33.05 2.24
N LEU A 694 26.78 31.86 2.82
CA LEU A 694 26.50 30.63 2.08
C LEU A 694 25.01 30.51 1.77
N ASN A 695 24.70 30.47 0.46
CA ASN A 695 23.38 30.19 -0.08
C ASN A 695 23.52 29.31 -1.32
N TYR A 696 23.15 28.03 -1.23
CA TYR A 696 23.20 27.11 -2.35
C TYR A 696 22.24 25.95 -2.21
N VAL A 697 21.91 25.31 -3.33
CA VAL A 697 21.31 23.99 -3.38
C VAL A 697 22.33 22.99 -3.92
N SER A 698 22.60 21.94 -3.17
CA SER A 698 23.45 20.82 -3.58
C SER A 698 22.62 19.77 -4.32
N CYS A 699 22.95 19.54 -5.59
CA CYS A 699 22.24 18.61 -6.47
C CYS A 699 23.11 17.37 -6.77
N PRO A 700 22.56 16.15 -6.67
CA PRO A 700 23.29 14.89 -6.88
C PRO A 700 23.38 14.55 -8.38
N VAL A 701 24.31 15.18 -9.10
CA VAL A 701 24.51 14.95 -10.54
C VAL A 701 25.09 13.55 -10.76
N VAL A 702 24.43 12.73 -11.59
CA VAL A 702 24.87 11.36 -11.87
C VAL A 702 25.37 11.22 -13.31
N PRO A 703 26.26 10.24 -13.59
CA PRO A 703 26.67 9.95 -14.96
C PRO A 703 25.46 9.63 -15.84
N LEU A 704 25.36 10.31 -16.99
CA LEU A 704 24.31 10.08 -17.97
C LEU A 704 24.41 8.66 -18.54
N LYS A 705 23.27 7.97 -18.61
CA LYS A 705 23.14 6.69 -19.31
C LYS A 705 22.16 6.86 -20.46
N TYR A 706 22.68 6.83 -21.70
CA TYR A 706 21.87 6.93 -22.91
C TYR A 706 21.25 5.59 -23.34
N SER A 707 21.67 4.48 -22.74
CA SER A 707 21.38 3.12 -23.20
C SER A 707 20.12 2.47 -22.59
N TYR A 708 19.12 3.24 -22.18
CA TYR A 708 17.84 2.68 -21.71
C TYR A 708 16.77 2.79 -22.81
N PRO A 709 16.43 1.68 -23.51
CA PRO A 709 15.59 1.72 -24.71
C PRO A 709 14.09 1.93 -24.45
N ASN A 710 13.64 1.97 -23.18
CA ASN A 710 12.22 1.92 -22.84
C ASN A 710 11.79 3.22 -22.14
N ILE A 711 11.81 4.33 -22.88
CA ILE A 711 11.09 5.53 -22.43
C ILE A 711 9.61 5.18 -22.43
N VAL A 712 8.99 5.19 -21.25
CA VAL A 712 7.55 5.03 -21.10
C VAL A 712 6.91 6.40 -21.29
N GLN A 713 6.02 6.50 -22.28
CA GLN A 713 5.12 7.64 -22.46
C GLN A 713 3.72 7.18 -22.01
N VAL A 714 3.17 7.87 -21.02
CA VAL A 714 1.84 7.55 -20.44
C VAL A 714 0.73 8.38 -21.07
#